data_AF-A0A937T6D3-F1
#
_entry.id   AF-A0A937T6D3-F1
#
_cell.length_a   1.000
_cell.length_b   1.000
_cell.length_c   1.000
_cell.angle_alpha   90.00
_cell.angle_beta   90.00
_cell.angle_gamma   90.00
#
_symmetry.space_group_name_H-M   'P 1'
#
loop_
_entity.id
_entity.type
_entity.pdbx_description
1 polymer ?
#
loop_
_entity_poly.entity_id
_entity_poly.type
_entity_poly.pdbx_seq_one_letter_code
_entity_poly.pdbx_strand_id
1 'polypeptide(L)'
;MKTISATLVVFFCVVQSLQVHVLASEALRVLTIKERFGVSHPTQVIDFDLDRPVTTEKVHVLGPNGAPVAFQLLDGGRQLAVLTDLPAGAERTWRLMSGQRLDGVETGLHVTEKDGCFEITNRFVGVRVSREDLPLDPAPAPVQAIRLADGRWTGSTPIPLLRAQAKGMSVRFIERGPLLVRVEVTYRFDRPDLTYGQKLLIPGGEGHYTARITVTASQPSVLIEEDTDTDIAYELDVYQAIKPNQARYQGHHSSSKQAGYEQDGQQYRMWHTRQNSDAFVDFQYDNPWETRFLARWDPWIYDSGWYWQMYNAQDAETGPLVGIFAGRASCALGAPWSGVRVVTRPAVEGKSPFAGIRVECNRRCPDARVFPRIRFQWGLFVGTRSDLAPPGEVQKICRQMNLHGGFNLNKIHRYRLDYPDPPQGYGAMFMPRKALDRTIEKLRADTQGAHGKGYHNYLYSKEPYSRPLVDFWFDPSEDRVQRVSDDVATLAHDIVDAFVNGQGIMDLRFHYWHGGLSMTSMATWIDQLLASDTVSGERRTAAKAAAALFGYLLWDNDFVPLFDGHGLNLGNPNMPVNQGNARAMIALLLSGHPDMKPHVETVEQYARNDLSGTVNPHGAHMGSVHYVGAAAYPLLNTFQQLKMVGRYDAFAKEERLARFADFYMNFLTPPEVRFGGLRKIVAIGDGSTEGSVMYGQLATGFAEAKPELSARLMGAWRTGGNVHGRFQGSSLLKIDEELPSTGPALGSATFPGWYSVLRHGWNTPNETAIWVTGGEDYRDHRHSDNGSVVIYALGAPLSVDWGPIYYPHVHGGFLHSLVLPESAAGHPWDADDVPLDVGDRWFAADPQGFETGANSAHVKSRYRMGDDLEWVRSVRLIHVLPDLPIIAIHDQFTGQQADSSKILTFNLMATGPVVTPTGTVTPPERTHARETHSPGKSGHELPSAGRVLELPVGVNRLGFTGQAWRSHPTGGIDFDLYVATDSVTKAHVGNWAHLWHPSTEQAQFRAANETERFEERQHILRIRGDGAFTTLIVPWRKGHRPDGMNVTREGRALIVETPRGTFRIEKDSFEYKAVQRP
;
A
#
# COMPACT_ATOMS: atom_id res chain seq x y z
N MET A 1 65.32 51.77 -44.37
CA MET A 1 64.24 50.91 -44.89
C MET A 1 64.90 49.69 -45.51
N LYS A 2 64.58 48.50 -45.00
CA LYS A 2 65.56 47.41 -44.78
C LYS A 2 65.55 46.33 -45.85
N THR A 3 66.77 45.87 -46.12
CA THR A 3 67.28 45.04 -47.21
C THR A 3 67.84 43.70 -46.70
N ILE A 4 67.63 42.65 -47.51
CA ILE A 4 68.62 41.68 -48.06
C ILE A 4 69.10 40.46 -47.23
N SER A 5 69.24 39.37 -48.00
CA SER A 5 69.74 38.00 -47.81
C SER A 5 71.07 37.76 -47.07
N ALA A 6 71.21 36.48 -46.65
CA ALA A 6 72.34 35.53 -46.85
C ALA A 6 73.01 34.96 -45.58
N THR A 7 72.96 33.61 -45.49
CA THR A 7 73.98 32.60 -45.10
C THR A 7 74.78 32.70 -43.77
N LEU A 8 74.89 31.56 -43.06
CA LEU A 8 76.11 30.93 -42.45
C LEU A 8 76.02 30.48 -40.94
N VAL A 9 75.97 29.15 -40.72
CA VAL A 9 76.79 28.25 -39.84
C VAL A 9 77.10 28.59 -38.35
N VAL A 10 76.59 27.70 -37.46
CA VAL A 10 77.18 26.99 -36.27
C VAL A 10 77.74 27.78 -35.06
N PHE A 11 77.19 27.54 -33.84
CA PHE A 11 77.91 26.86 -32.73
C PHE A 11 76.99 26.43 -31.56
N PHE A 12 77.36 25.27 -31.00
CA PHE A 12 76.81 24.50 -29.87
C PHE A 12 76.82 25.24 -28.52
N CYS A 13 75.83 24.95 -27.65
CA CYS A 13 76.11 24.64 -26.25
C CYS A 13 74.99 23.79 -25.62
N VAL A 14 75.45 22.74 -24.94
CA VAL A 14 74.71 21.62 -24.36
C VAL A 14 73.94 22.07 -23.11
N VAL A 15 72.63 21.78 -23.06
CA VAL A 15 71.95 21.48 -21.79
C VAL A 15 71.29 20.13 -21.97
N GLN A 16 71.88 19.12 -21.34
CA GLN A 16 71.31 17.79 -21.15
C GLN A 16 69.97 17.96 -20.41
N SER A 17 68.86 17.91 -21.14
CA SER A 17 67.59 17.51 -20.56
C SER A 17 67.68 16.01 -20.31
N LEU A 18 67.81 15.64 -19.04
CA LEU A 18 67.49 14.28 -18.59
C LEU A 18 66.07 13.96 -19.09
N GLN A 19 65.97 13.21 -20.19
CA GLN A 19 64.83 12.36 -20.43
C GLN A 19 64.85 11.30 -19.33
N VAL A 20 64.23 11.61 -18.19
CA VAL A 20 63.73 10.58 -17.30
C VAL A 20 62.67 9.84 -18.11
N HIS A 21 63.07 8.74 -18.74
CA HIS A 21 62.14 7.68 -19.08
C HIS A 21 61.57 7.16 -17.75
N VAL A 22 60.55 7.83 -17.24
CA VAL A 22 59.61 7.17 -16.33
C VAL A 22 58.96 6.12 -17.21
N LEU A 23 59.43 4.88 -17.07
CA LEU A 23 58.65 3.72 -17.49
C LEU A 23 57.26 3.91 -16.86
N ALA A 24 56.28 4.35 -17.65
CA ALA A 24 54.90 4.42 -17.21
C ALA A 24 54.51 2.98 -16.84
N SER A 25 54.50 2.66 -15.55
CA SER A 25 54.03 1.34 -15.12
C SER A 25 52.57 1.25 -15.56
N GLU A 26 52.25 0.20 -16.30
CA GLU A 26 50.89 -0.03 -16.76
C GLU A 26 49.99 -0.28 -15.54
N ALA A 27 48.81 0.33 -15.51
CA ALA A 27 47.86 0.12 -14.43
C ALA A 27 47.43 -1.35 -14.41
N LEU A 28 47.51 -1.99 -13.24
CA LEU A 28 47.00 -3.35 -13.03
C LEU A 28 45.49 -3.41 -13.30
N ARG A 29 44.76 -2.31 -13.03
CA ARG A 29 43.34 -2.14 -13.33
C ARG A 29 42.97 -0.66 -13.39
N VAL A 30 42.01 -0.33 -14.24
CA VAL A 30 41.33 0.98 -14.29
C VAL A 30 39.90 0.78 -13.82
N LEU A 31 39.45 1.61 -12.90
CA LEU A 31 38.14 1.53 -12.26
C LEU A 31 37.42 2.85 -12.48
N THR A 32 36.23 2.84 -13.08
CA THR A 32 35.51 4.07 -13.44
C THR A 32 34.06 3.99 -12.97
N ILE A 33 33.55 5.11 -12.45
CA ILE A 33 32.13 5.30 -12.17
C ILE A 33 31.66 6.58 -12.86
N LYS A 34 30.40 6.57 -13.32
CA LYS A 34 29.76 7.71 -13.99
C LYS A 34 28.36 7.90 -13.43
N GLU A 35 28.04 9.14 -13.09
CA GLU A 35 26.70 9.56 -12.68
C GLU A 35 25.83 9.77 -13.93
N ARG A 36 24.62 9.20 -13.98
CA ARG A 36 23.75 9.19 -15.17
C ARG A 36 22.37 9.82 -14.96
N PHE A 37 22.02 10.22 -13.75
CA PHE A 37 20.67 10.64 -13.37
C PHE A 37 20.60 12.09 -12.89
N GLY A 38 21.71 12.83 -12.91
CA GLY A 38 21.77 14.24 -12.52
C GLY A 38 21.85 14.46 -11.01
N VAL A 39 22.20 13.43 -10.22
CA VAL A 39 22.18 13.51 -8.74
C VAL A 39 23.59 13.54 -8.18
N SER A 40 23.84 14.45 -7.24
CA SER A 40 25.11 14.48 -6.52
C SER A 40 25.10 13.51 -5.34
N HIS A 41 26.07 12.61 -5.29
CA HIS A 41 26.26 11.64 -4.21
C HIS A 41 27.25 12.16 -3.17
N PRO A 42 26.96 11.99 -1.86
CA PRO A 42 27.85 12.45 -0.79
C PRO A 42 29.13 11.61 -0.73
N THR A 43 30.16 12.17 -0.09
CA THR A 43 31.41 11.45 0.21
C THR A 43 31.12 10.20 1.02
N GLN A 44 31.57 9.05 0.52
CA GLN A 44 31.38 7.75 1.14
C GLN A 44 32.50 6.78 0.73
N VAL A 45 32.63 5.70 1.48
CA VAL A 45 33.48 4.58 1.07
C VAL A 45 32.70 3.77 0.04
N ILE A 46 33.28 3.61 -1.14
CA ILE A 46 32.79 2.67 -2.16
C ILE A 46 33.83 1.59 -2.40
N ASP A 47 33.41 0.47 -2.96
CA ASP A 47 34.28 -0.64 -3.31
C ASP A 47 33.98 -1.21 -4.70
N PHE A 48 35.02 -1.81 -5.28
CA PHE A 48 35.01 -2.44 -6.60
C PHE A 48 35.36 -3.92 -6.48
N ASP A 49 34.60 -4.77 -7.16
CA ASP A 49 34.90 -6.18 -7.27
C ASP A 49 36.10 -6.40 -8.23
N LEU A 50 37.05 -7.21 -7.80
CA LEU A 50 38.26 -7.56 -8.56
C LEU A 50 38.16 -8.99 -9.06
N ASP A 51 38.48 -9.22 -10.34
CA ASP A 51 38.36 -10.55 -10.96
C ASP A 51 39.29 -11.59 -10.33
N ARG A 52 40.34 -11.13 -9.64
CA ARG A 52 41.28 -11.96 -8.88
C ARG A 52 41.71 -11.24 -7.61
N PRO A 53 41.95 -11.97 -6.51
CA PRO A 53 42.48 -11.39 -5.29
C PRO A 53 43.82 -10.69 -5.52
N VAL A 54 43.97 -9.48 -4.98
CA VAL A 54 45.24 -8.75 -4.92
C VAL A 54 45.84 -8.99 -3.55
N THR A 55 47.01 -9.63 -3.50
CA THR A 55 47.62 -10.11 -2.23
C THR A 55 48.88 -9.35 -1.83
N THR A 56 49.35 -8.38 -2.63
CA THR A 56 50.70 -7.84 -2.47
C THR A 56 50.72 -6.53 -1.67
N GLU A 57 51.71 -6.40 -0.78
CA GLU A 57 52.09 -5.15 -0.09
C GLU A 57 52.66 -4.08 -1.05
N LYS A 58 52.68 -4.36 -2.36
CA LYS A 58 53.27 -3.54 -3.42
C LYS A 58 52.22 -3.10 -4.44
N VAL A 59 51.12 -2.53 -3.96
CA VAL A 59 50.17 -1.78 -4.77
C VAL A 59 49.90 -0.40 -4.19
N HIS A 60 49.56 0.53 -5.07
CA HIS A 60 48.99 1.83 -4.70
C HIS A 60 47.87 2.19 -5.67
N VAL A 61 47.02 3.14 -5.28
CA VAL A 61 45.89 3.60 -6.11
C VAL A 61 46.07 5.08 -6.41
N LEU A 62 46.02 5.43 -7.69
CA LEU A 62 45.95 6.83 -8.13
C LEU A 62 44.47 7.20 -8.33
N GLY A 63 44.06 8.32 -7.77
CA GLY A 63 42.71 8.87 -7.93
C GLY A 63 42.51 9.64 -9.24
N PRO A 64 41.32 10.26 -9.43
CA PRO A 64 40.97 10.96 -10.66
C PRO A 64 41.95 12.06 -11.09
N ASN A 65 42.63 12.69 -10.13
CA ASN A 65 43.61 13.76 -10.37
C ASN A 65 45.03 13.23 -10.59
N GLY A 66 45.23 11.92 -10.67
CA GLY A 66 46.54 11.28 -10.81
C GLY A 66 47.37 11.23 -9.52
N ALA A 67 46.86 11.75 -8.40
CA ALA A 67 47.51 11.70 -7.10
C ALA A 67 47.19 10.39 -6.35
N PRO A 68 48.10 9.88 -5.49
CA PRO A 68 47.81 8.75 -4.61
C PRO A 68 46.62 9.03 -3.68
N VAL A 69 45.77 8.02 -3.45
CA VAL A 69 44.61 8.11 -2.55
C VAL A 69 44.65 7.03 -1.48
N ALA A 70 43.95 7.25 -0.36
CA ALA A 70 43.68 6.20 0.60
C ALA A 70 42.86 5.08 -0.07
N PHE A 71 43.29 3.84 0.12
CA PHE A 71 42.58 2.66 -0.36
C PHE A 71 42.67 1.54 0.69
N GLN A 72 41.77 0.56 0.57
CA GLN A 72 41.79 -0.64 1.38
C GLN A 72 41.40 -1.83 0.53
N LEU A 73 42.15 -2.93 0.65
CA LEU A 73 41.76 -4.21 0.08
C LEU A 73 40.81 -4.90 1.09
N LEU A 74 39.63 -5.30 0.62
CA LEU A 74 38.60 -5.97 1.41
C LEU A 74 38.43 -7.43 0.96
N ASP A 75 37.78 -8.25 1.78
CA ASP A 75 37.45 -9.66 1.50
C ASP A 75 38.66 -10.47 0.99
N GLY A 76 39.77 -10.38 1.73
CA GLY A 76 41.02 -11.08 1.38
C GLY A 76 41.64 -10.60 0.07
N GLY A 77 41.38 -9.36 -0.34
CA GLY A 77 41.92 -8.76 -1.56
C GLY A 77 41.04 -8.91 -2.80
N ARG A 78 39.81 -9.42 -2.65
CA ARG A 78 38.84 -9.54 -3.76
C ARG A 78 38.13 -8.23 -4.09
N GLN A 79 38.20 -7.26 -3.19
CA GLN A 79 37.58 -5.96 -3.37
C GLN A 79 38.57 -4.84 -3.09
N LEU A 80 38.43 -3.72 -3.79
CA LEU A 80 39.20 -2.49 -3.57
C LEU A 80 38.26 -1.36 -3.14
N ALA A 81 38.44 -0.86 -1.92
CA ALA A 81 37.71 0.29 -1.41
C ALA A 81 38.47 1.61 -1.57
N VAL A 82 37.74 2.68 -1.88
CA VAL A 82 38.22 4.07 -1.97
C VAL A 82 37.20 5.02 -1.32
N LEU A 83 37.65 6.20 -0.89
CA LEU A 83 36.79 7.26 -0.39
C LEU A 83 36.51 8.27 -1.51
N THR A 84 35.23 8.50 -1.84
CA THR A 84 34.85 9.47 -2.88
C THR A 84 33.43 9.99 -2.72
N ASP A 85 33.20 11.20 -3.20
CA ASP A 85 31.90 11.72 -3.65
C ASP A 85 31.71 11.48 -5.16
N LEU A 86 30.53 11.79 -5.69
CA LEU A 86 30.29 11.83 -7.13
C LEU A 86 29.28 12.93 -7.47
N PRO A 87 29.73 14.10 -7.93
CA PRO A 87 28.83 15.18 -8.37
C PRO A 87 27.93 14.77 -9.54
N ALA A 88 26.79 15.44 -9.69
CA ALA A 88 25.85 15.22 -10.79
C ALA A 88 26.54 15.26 -12.16
N GLY A 89 26.26 14.25 -13.00
CA GLY A 89 26.84 14.10 -14.34
C GLY A 89 28.36 13.84 -14.39
N ALA A 90 29.04 13.73 -13.23
CA ALA A 90 30.49 13.55 -13.19
C ALA A 90 30.91 12.11 -13.47
N GLU A 91 32.18 11.96 -13.85
CA GLU A 91 32.86 10.69 -13.99
C GLU A 91 34.13 10.71 -13.13
N ARG A 92 34.44 9.58 -12.48
CA ARG A 92 35.67 9.42 -11.70
C ARG A 92 36.35 8.12 -12.04
N THR A 93 37.68 8.20 -12.17
CA THR A 93 38.52 7.06 -12.54
C THR A 93 39.67 6.88 -11.55
N TRP A 94 39.89 5.65 -11.12
CA TRP A 94 41.03 5.22 -10.31
C TRP A 94 41.90 4.24 -11.08
N ARG A 95 43.19 4.26 -10.79
CA ARG A 95 44.16 3.33 -11.38
C ARG A 95 44.85 2.56 -10.26
N LEU A 96 44.66 1.24 -10.23
CA LEU A 96 45.40 0.34 -9.36
C LEU A 96 46.76 0.08 -10.00
N MET A 97 47.84 0.43 -9.32
CA MET A 97 49.20 0.37 -9.83
C MET A 97 50.01 -0.70 -9.10
N SER A 98 50.95 -1.33 -9.80
CA SER A 98 52.00 -2.12 -9.16
C SER A 98 53.13 -1.19 -8.69
N GLY A 99 53.75 -1.51 -7.55
CA GLY A 99 54.90 -0.76 -7.03
C GLY A 99 54.86 -0.55 -5.53
N GLN A 100 55.90 0.07 -4.96
CA GLN A 100 55.96 0.33 -3.52
C GLN A 100 54.72 1.10 -3.05
N ARG A 101 54.14 0.67 -1.92
CA ARG A 101 53.06 1.41 -1.27
C ARG A 101 53.59 2.80 -0.91
N LEU A 102 52.98 3.83 -1.49
CA LEU A 102 53.27 5.22 -1.16
C LEU A 102 52.72 5.54 0.23
N ASP A 103 53.34 6.49 0.93
CA ASP A 103 52.93 6.86 2.30
C ASP A 103 51.43 7.08 2.38
N GLY A 104 50.82 6.50 3.43
CA GLY A 104 49.37 6.42 3.56
C GLY A 104 48.74 7.81 3.68
N VAL A 105 47.76 8.08 2.82
CA VAL A 105 46.86 9.23 3.02
C VAL A 105 46.05 8.97 4.30
N GLU A 106 46.26 9.80 5.33
CA GLU A 106 45.59 9.68 6.61
C GLU A 106 44.09 9.95 6.48
N THR A 107 43.28 9.05 7.04
CA THR A 107 41.81 9.09 6.98
C THR A 107 41.17 9.39 8.34
N GLY A 108 42.00 9.44 9.39
CA GLY A 108 41.59 9.60 10.77
C GLY A 108 40.92 8.38 11.40
N LEU A 109 40.80 7.24 10.70
CA LEU A 109 40.23 5.99 11.23
C LEU A 109 41.33 5.17 11.94
N HIS A 110 41.14 4.89 13.22
CA HIS A 110 42.12 4.20 14.06
C HIS A 110 41.47 3.11 14.91
N VAL A 111 42.26 2.07 15.20
CA VAL A 111 41.94 1.03 16.19
C VAL A 111 43.01 1.08 17.27
N THR A 112 42.61 1.42 18.49
CA THR A 112 43.49 1.42 19.66
C THR A 112 43.06 0.31 20.60
N GLU A 113 44.02 -0.49 21.05
CA GLU A 113 43.79 -1.51 22.06
C GLU A 113 43.92 -0.91 23.46
N LYS A 114 42.94 -1.18 24.33
CA LYS A 114 42.90 -0.78 25.73
C LYS A 114 42.60 -2.00 26.60
N ASP A 115 42.74 -1.83 27.91
CA ASP A 115 42.33 -2.85 28.87
C ASP A 115 40.83 -3.13 28.72
N GLY A 116 40.47 -4.38 28.41
CA GLY A 116 39.08 -4.83 28.27
C GLY A 116 38.31 -4.39 27.00
N CYS A 117 38.85 -3.50 26.15
CA CYS A 117 38.15 -3.09 24.92
C CYS A 117 39.07 -2.70 23.76
N PHE A 118 38.50 -2.70 22.54
CA PHE A 118 39.05 -2.01 21.38
C PHE A 118 38.34 -0.67 21.19
N GLU A 119 39.10 0.43 21.14
CA GLU A 119 38.60 1.75 20.74
C GLU A 119 38.74 1.90 19.22
N ILE A 120 37.61 1.93 18.52
CA ILE A 120 37.56 2.15 17.07
C ILE A 120 37.03 3.57 16.86
N THR A 121 37.85 4.47 16.36
CA THR A 121 37.53 5.90 16.28
C THR A 121 37.81 6.45 14.89
N ASN A 122 36.98 7.40 14.47
CA ASN A 122 37.32 8.34 13.41
C ASN A 122 37.27 9.79 13.95
N ARG A 123 37.35 10.78 13.05
CA ARG A 123 37.28 12.20 13.45
C ARG A 123 35.95 12.66 14.03
N PHE A 124 34.86 11.91 13.82
CA PHE A 124 33.50 12.28 14.19
C PHE A 124 32.92 11.44 15.34
N VAL A 125 33.19 10.13 15.32
CA VAL A 125 32.57 9.14 16.20
C VAL A 125 33.59 8.10 16.64
N GLY A 126 33.29 7.41 17.73
CA GLY A 126 34.03 6.24 18.14
C GLY A 126 33.17 5.28 18.95
N VAL A 127 33.59 4.02 19.00
CA VAL A 127 32.94 2.98 19.82
C VAL A 127 33.99 2.17 20.56
N ARG A 128 33.66 1.76 21.78
CA ARG A 128 34.38 0.71 22.51
C ARG A 128 33.71 -0.62 22.26
N VAL A 129 34.47 -1.56 21.73
CA VAL A 129 34.04 -2.93 21.50
C VAL A 129 34.68 -3.83 22.53
N SER A 130 33.89 -4.67 23.19
CA SER A 130 34.39 -5.59 24.22
C SER A 130 35.47 -6.51 23.67
N ARG A 131 36.41 -6.88 24.53
CA ARG A 131 37.38 -7.94 24.25
C ARG A 131 36.95 -9.26 24.89
N GLU A 132 37.48 -10.36 24.35
CA GLU A 132 37.20 -11.72 24.79
C GLU A 132 37.84 -12.11 26.14
N ASP A 133 38.76 -11.30 26.68
CA ASP A 133 39.40 -11.51 27.98
C ASP A 133 38.58 -11.00 29.17
N LEU A 134 37.40 -10.42 28.93
CA LEU A 134 36.50 -9.95 29.99
C LEU A 134 35.74 -11.11 30.66
N PRO A 135 35.40 -10.98 31.96
CA PRO A 135 34.55 -11.96 32.65
C PRO A 135 33.19 -12.14 32.00
N LEU A 136 32.66 -13.37 32.01
CA LEU A 136 31.33 -13.68 31.47
C LEU A 136 30.20 -13.64 32.51
N ASP A 137 30.48 -13.26 33.76
CA ASP A 137 29.50 -13.17 34.85
C ASP A 137 29.47 -11.75 35.45
N PRO A 138 28.60 -10.85 34.95
CA PRO A 138 27.80 -10.98 33.72
C PRO A 138 28.63 -10.75 32.46
N ALA A 139 28.24 -11.35 31.34
CA ALA A 139 28.94 -11.19 30.06
C ALA A 139 28.83 -9.75 29.56
N PRO A 140 29.91 -9.14 29.04
CA PRO A 140 29.85 -7.78 28.55
C PRO A 140 29.01 -7.72 27.27
N ALA A 141 28.28 -6.63 27.05
CA ALA A 141 27.63 -6.32 25.80
C ALA A 141 28.67 -6.06 24.67
N PRO A 142 28.33 -6.22 23.39
CA PRO A 142 29.31 -6.02 22.32
C PRO A 142 29.79 -4.57 22.20
N VAL A 143 28.92 -3.58 22.48
CA VAL A 143 29.26 -2.15 22.52
C VAL A 143 29.27 -1.68 23.97
N GLN A 144 30.37 -1.05 24.38
CA GLN A 144 30.63 -0.67 25.78
C GLN A 144 30.57 0.84 26.01
N ALA A 145 30.86 1.65 24.99
CA ALA A 145 30.83 3.11 25.07
C ALA A 145 30.77 3.73 23.68
N ILE A 146 30.30 4.97 23.64
CA ILE A 146 30.23 5.83 22.45
C ILE A 146 31.12 7.04 22.70
N ARG A 147 31.96 7.40 21.73
CA ARG A 147 32.71 8.66 21.75
C ARG A 147 31.88 9.74 21.07
N LEU A 148 31.58 10.79 21.83
CA LEU A 148 30.80 11.95 21.37
C LEU A 148 31.65 12.87 20.47
N ALA A 149 30.98 13.79 19.77
CA ALA A 149 31.63 14.73 18.85
C ALA A 149 32.67 15.64 19.55
N ASP A 150 32.52 15.89 20.85
CA ASP A 150 33.47 16.65 21.67
C ASP A 150 34.63 15.78 22.22
N GLY A 151 34.67 14.50 21.86
CA GLY A 151 35.70 13.54 22.24
C GLY A 151 35.47 12.82 23.57
N ARG A 152 34.44 13.18 24.36
CA ARG A 152 34.10 12.46 25.61
C ARG A 152 33.53 11.08 25.31
N TRP A 153 33.79 10.12 26.19
CA TRP A 153 33.20 8.78 26.12
C TRP A 153 31.98 8.66 27.03
N THR A 154 30.95 7.94 26.57
CA THR A 154 29.80 7.57 27.40
C THR A 154 30.16 6.39 28.31
N GLY A 155 29.62 6.37 29.53
CA GLY A 155 29.84 5.29 30.49
C GLY A 155 31.28 5.18 31.04
N SER A 156 31.42 4.56 32.22
CA SER A 156 32.71 4.31 32.88
C SER A 156 32.88 2.87 33.38
N THR A 157 31.85 2.03 33.21
CA THR A 157 31.83 0.63 33.67
C THR A 157 31.41 -0.29 32.53
N PRO A 158 31.85 -1.57 32.55
CA PRO A 158 31.41 -2.52 31.56
C PRO A 158 29.90 -2.69 31.54
N ILE A 159 29.31 -2.60 30.35
CA ILE A 159 27.88 -2.78 30.13
C ILE A 159 27.61 -4.29 30.02
N PRO A 160 26.72 -4.87 30.84
CA PRO A 160 26.41 -6.30 30.76
C PRO A 160 25.35 -6.62 29.69
N LEU A 161 25.34 -7.86 29.21
CA LEU A 161 24.14 -8.47 28.64
C LEU A 161 23.11 -8.69 29.76
N LEU A 162 21.87 -8.24 29.53
CA LEU A 162 20.78 -8.26 30.51
C LEU A 162 19.97 -9.57 30.47
N ARG A 163 20.11 -10.36 29.40
CA ARG A 163 19.42 -11.62 29.19
C ARG A 163 20.37 -12.65 28.60
N ALA A 164 20.17 -13.90 29.00
CA ALA A 164 20.99 -15.07 28.70
C ALA A 164 22.41 -15.02 29.30
N GLN A 165 22.87 -16.17 29.79
CA GLN A 165 24.20 -16.31 30.38
C GLN A 165 25.15 -16.89 29.33
N ALA A 166 26.10 -16.09 28.86
CA ALA A 166 27.05 -16.54 27.86
C ALA A 166 28.03 -17.56 28.46
N LYS A 167 28.28 -18.64 27.72
CA LYS A 167 29.29 -19.67 28.02
C LYS A 167 30.64 -19.39 27.37
N GLY A 168 30.65 -18.57 26.34
CA GLY A 168 31.85 -18.20 25.61
C GLY A 168 31.62 -16.94 24.81
N MET A 169 32.70 -16.19 24.61
CA MET A 169 32.76 -14.98 23.81
C MET A 169 34.01 -15.02 22.94
N SER A 170 33.93 -14.50 21.72
CA SER A 170 35.09 -14.34 20.83
C SER A 170 34.97 -13.04 20.03
N VAL A 171 36.10 -12.39 19.76
CA VAL A 171 36.15 -11.11 19.03
C VAL A 171 37.07 -11.24 17.82
N ARG A 172 36.55 -10.92 16.63
CA ARG A 172 37.29 -11.08 15.36
C ARG A 172 37.18 -9.83 14.51
N PHE A 173 38.33 -9.28 14.10
CA PHE A 173 38.35 -8.28 13.03
C PHE A 173 38.10 -8.96 11.69
N ILE A 174 36.98 -8.60 11.06
CA ILE A 174 36.68 -8.98 9.67
C ILE A 174 37.49 -8.09 8.73
N GLU A 175 37.50 -6.79 9.01
CA GLU A 175 38.24 -5.79 8.25
C GLU A 175 38.95 -4.84 9.22
N ARG A 176 40.21 -4.51 8.92
CA ARG A 176 41.02 -3.60 9.74
C ARG A 176 41.94 -2.78 8.84
N GLY A 177 41.44 -1.67 8.33
CA GLY A 177 42.22 -0.78 7.47
C GLY A 177 41.84 0.68 7.61
N PRO A 178 42.44 1.56 6.79
CA PRO A 178 42.30 3.01 6.92
C PRO A 178 40.93 3.53 6.46
N LEU A 179 40.17 2.77 5.67
CA LEU A 179 38.86 3.22 5.19
C LEU A 179 37.70 2.59 5.95
N LEU A 180 37.87 1.37 6.42
CA LEU A 180 36.82 0.57 7.03
C LEU A 180 37.43 -0.35 8.10
N VAL A 181 36.81 -0.32 9.28
CA VAL A 181 37.01 -1.31 10.33
C VAL A 181 35.70 -2.02 10.57
N ARG A 182 35.73 -3.36 10.52
CA ARG A 182 34.58 -4.22 10.84
C ARG A 182 35.02 -5.27 11.83
N VAL A 183 34.37 -5.30 12.99
CA VAL A 183 34.62 -6.26 14.06
C VAL A 183 33.35 -7.05 14.37
N GLU A 184 33.51 -8.34 14.62
CA GLU A 184 32.45 -9.26 14.99
C GLU A 184 32.68 -9.74 16.41
N VAL A 185 31.65 -9.61 17.25
CA VAL A 185 31.63 -10.14 18.61
C VAL A 185 30.59 -11.25 18.65
N THR A 186 31.00 -12.45 19.03
CA THR A 186 30.13 -13.64 19.06
C THR A 186 30.06 -14.22 20.46
N TYR A 187 28.85 -14.58 20.88
CA TYR A 187 28.54 -15.23 22.15
C TYR A 187 27.88 -16.59 21.90
N ARG A 188 28.15 -17.55 22.79
CA ARG A 188 27.50 -18.87 22.82
C ARG A 188 26.73 -19.05 24.12
N PHE A 189 25.58 -19.71 24.08
CA PHE A 189 24.69 -19.92 25.22
C PHE A 189 24.18 -21.36 25.30
N ASP A 190 23.73 -21.77 26.48
CA ASP A 190 22.71 -22.81 26.61
C ASP A 190 21.34 -22.14 26.63
N ARG A 191 20.64 -22.24 25.51
CA ARG A 191 19.31 -21.65 25.34
C ARG A 191 18.26 -22.55 26.01
N PRO A 192 17.38 -22.01 26.87
CA PRO A 192 16.25 -22.76 27.39
C PRO A 192 15.19 -23.02 26.31
N ASP A 193 14.29 -23.97 26.57
CA ASP A 193 13.07 -24.14 25.79
C ASP A 193 12.29 -22.82 25.71
N LEU A 194 11.80 -22.46 24.53
CA LEU A 194 10.80 -21.42 24.37
C LEU A 194 9.42 -22.07 24.46
N THR A 195 8.68 -21.78 25.52
CA THR A 195 7.33 -22.32 25.73
C THR A 195 6.27 -21.21 25.80
N TYR A 196 5.01 -21.57 25.53
CA TYR A 196 3.84 -20.75 25.82
C TYR A 196 2.80 -21.59 26.55
N GLY A 197 2.62 -21.31 27.85
CA GLY A 197 1.94 -22.25 28.74
C GLY A 197 2.68 -23.58 28.76
N GLN A 198 1.99 -24.67 28.46
CA GLN A 198 2.57 -26.02 28.36
C GLN A 198 3.08 -26.37 26.94
N LYS A 199 2.82 -25.53 25.94
CA LYS A 199 3.22 -25.82 24.55
C LYS A 199 4.68 -25.45 24.34
N LEU A 200 5.49 -26.44 23.97
CA LEU A 200 6.83 -26.21 23.44
C LEU A 200 6.73 -25.55 22.06
N LEU A 201 7.36 -24.39 21.90
CA LEU A 201 7.41 -23.64 20.65
C LEU A 201 8.74 -23.86 19.93
N ILE A 202 9.85 -23.74 20.65
CA ILE A 202 11.21 -24.01 20.15
C ILE A 202 11.97 -24.78 21.23
N PRO A 203 12.59 -25.93 20.92
CA PRO A 203 13.45 -26.63 21.87
C PRO A 203 14.70 -25.81 22.23
N GLY A 204 15.12 -25.96 23.48
CA GLY A 204 16.39 -25.50 24.00
C GLY A 204 17.57 -26.27 23.39
N GLY A 205 18.77 -25.82 23.70
CA GLY A 205 20.01 -26.35 23.13
C GLY A 205 21.09 -25.28 23.01
N GLU A 206 22.09 -25.50 22.17
CA GLU A 206 23.08 -24.47 21.87
C GLU A 206 22.42 -23.27 21.18
N GLY A 207 22.77 -22.06 21.62
CA GLY A 207 22.34 -20.81 21.00
C GLY A 207 23.50 -19.86 20.77
N HIS A 208 23.27 -18.84 19.95
CA HIS A 208 24.28 -17.84 19.60
C HIS A 208 23.70 -16.42 19.55
N TYR A 209 24.61 -15.46 19.71
CA TYR A 209 24.38 -14.06 19.42
C TYR A 209 25.65 -13.48 18.78
N THR A 210 25.50 -12.79 17.66
CA THR A 210 26.58 -12.10 16.98
C THR A 210 26.20 -10.64 16.76
N ALA A 211 27.12 -9.74 17.10
CA ALA A 211 27.04 -8.32 16.76
C ALA A 211 28.19 -7.96 15.81
N ARG A 212 27.87 -7.46 14.62
CA ARG A 212 28.85 -6.95 13.65
C ARG A 212 28.84 -5.44 13.65
N ILE A 213 29.97 -4.84 14.03
CA ILE A 213 30.12 -3.40 14.22
C ILE A 213 31.04 -2.87 13.12
N THR A 214 30.56 -1.91 12.33
CA THR A 214 31.31 -1.30 11.22
C THR A 214 31.47 0.20 11.44
N VAL A 215 32.72 0.67 11.40
CA VAL A 215 33.09 2.10 11.43
C VAL A 215 33.85 2.40 10.15
N THR A 216 33.41 3.42 9.41
CA THR A 216 34.05 3.88 8.18
C THR A 216 34.74 5.22 8.36
N ALA A 217 35.75 5.49 7.56
CA ALA A 217 36.38 6.81 7.51
C ALA A 217 35.35 7.89 7.10
N SER A 218 35.52 9.08 7.67
CA SER A 218 34.75 10.28 7.30
C SER A 218 33.22 10.20 7.45
N GLN A 219 32.68 9.27 8.26
CA GLN A 219 31.25 9.22 8.58
C GLN A 219 30.98 9.45 10.08
N PRO A 220 29.93 10.19 10.46
CA PRO A 220 29.52 10.41 11.86
C PRO A 220 28.69 9.25 12.44
N SER A 221 28.84 8.04 11.87
CA SER A 221 27.96 6.91 12.17
C SER A 221 28.72 5.60 12.39
N VAL A 222 28.10 4.70 13.14
CA VAL A 222 28.52 3.31 13.32
C VAL A 222 27.36 2.40 12.97
N LEU A 223 27.59 1.41 12.11
CA LEU A 223 26.58 0.41 11.79
C LEU A 223 26.74 -0.84 12.64
N ILE A 224 25.62 -1.34 13.13
CA ILE A 224 25.56 -2.51 13.99
C ILE A 224 24.52 -3.46 13.41
N GLU A 225 24.94 -4.70 13.15
CA GLU A 225 24.04 -5.79 12.76
C GLU A 225 23.99 -6.83 13.87
N GLU A 226 22.78 -7.10 14.35
CA GLU A 226 22.48 -8.12 15.35
C GLU A 226 22.00 -9.39 14.65
N ASP A 227 22.46 -10.56 15.10
CA ASP A 227 22.03 -11.88 14.63
C ASP A 227 21.99 -12.85 15.81
N THR A 228 20.83 -13.43 16.11
CA THR A 228 20.64 -14.27 17.30
C THR A 228 19.54 -15.30 17.10
N ASP A 229 19.66 -16.42 17.79
CA ASP A 229 18.59 -17.41 17.95
C ASP A 229 18.13 -17.53 19.42
N THR A 230 18.55 -16.59 20.27
CA THR A 230 18.18 -16.49 21.68
C THR A 230 17.70 -15.09 22.05
N ASP A 231 16.96 -14.97 23.15
CA ASP A 231 16.47 -13.67 23.62
C ASP A 231 17.61 -12.94 24.34
N ILE A 232 18.01 -11.78 23.81
CA ILE A 232 19.10 -10.95 24.36
C ILE A 232 18.63 -9.52 24.58
N ALA A 233 19.28 -8.81 25.48
CA ALA A 233 19.12 -7.37 25.63
C ALA A 233 20.37 -6.72 26.22
N TYR A 234 20.63 -5.48 25.87
CA TYR A 234 21.64 -4.62 26.53
C TYR A 234 21.29 -3.14 26.35
N GLU A 235 21.92 -2.28 27.16
CA GLU A 235 21.57 -0.87 27.25
C GLU A 235 22.81 0.03 27.27
N LEU A 236 22.80 1.06 26.43
CA LEU A 236 23.85 2.07 26.34
C LEU A 236 23.37 3.35 27.02
N ASP A 237 23.96 3.69 28.16
CA ASP A 237 23.66 4.92 28.90
C ASP A 237 24.40 6.12 28.29
N VAL A 238 23.65 7.19 27.98
CA VAL A 238 24.20 8.46 27.49
C VAL A 238 23.91 9.62 28.45
N TYR A 239 23.18 9.39 29.55
CA TYR A 239 22.69 10.43 30.45
C TYR A 239 23.82 11.26 31.06
N GLN A 240 24.87 10.62 31.57
CA GLN A 240 25.98 11.35 32.20
C GLN A 240 26.68 12.33 31.26
N ALA A 241 26.77 11.96 29.98
CA ALA A 241 27.53 12.73 29.00
C ALA A 241 26.70 13.81 28.31
N ILE A 242 25.40 13.56 28.09
CA ILE A 242 24.50 14.42 27.31
C ILE A 242 23.44 15.11 28.19
N LYS A 243 22.95 14.44 29.24
CA LYS A 243 21.78 14.83 30.05
C LYS A 243 20.58 15.22 29.17
N PRO A 244 20.16 14.34 28.24
CA PRO A 244 19.17 14.72 27.25
C PRO A 244 17.84 15.07 27.95
N ASN A 245 17.20 16.16 27.55
CA ASN A 245 15.87 16.53 28.02
C ASN A 245 14.84 16.57 26.89
N GLN A 246 15.29 16.38 25.65
CA GLN A 246 14.43 16.36 24.48
C GLN A 246 14.98 15.38 23.43
N ALA A 247 14.08 14.83 22.64
CA ALA A 247 14.42 14.11 21.43
C ALA A 247 13.56 14.52 20.25
N ARG A 248 14.04 14.20 19.05
CA ARG A 248 13.29 14.28 17.80
C ARG A 248 13.24 12.94 17.09
N TYR A 249 12.13 12.64 16.42
CA TYR A 249 11.99 11.48 15.54
C TYR A 249 11.09 11.80 14.35
N GLN A 250 11.15 10.97 13.31
CA GLN A 250 10.24 11.08 12.17
C GLN A 250 9.54 9.76 11.91
N GLY A 251 8.21 9.79 11.85
CA GLY A 251 7.33 8.63 11.66
C GLY A 251 5.94 9.04 11.20
N HIS A 252 4.95 8.15 11.34
CA HIS A 252 3.58 8.37 10.84
C HIS A 252 2.78 9.37 11.68
N HIS A 253 2.64 9.12 12.99
CA HIS A 253 1.95 9.95 13.99
C HIS A 253 2.28 9.51 15.43
N SER A 254 1.78 10.24 16.42
CA SER A 254 1.74 9.78 17.82
C SER A 254 0.30 9.54 18.28
N SER A 255 0.12 8.65 19.26
CA SER A 255 -1.15 8.40 19.93
C SER A 255 -1.44 9.41 21.05
N SER A 256 -0.42 10.17 21.48
CA SER A 256 -0.53 11.20 22.51
C SER A 256 0.54 12.28 22.32
N LYS A 257 0.31 13.46 22.91
CA LYS A 257 1.29 14.55 22.90
C LYS A 257 2.62 14.14 23.58
N GLN A 258 2.55 13.31 24.62
CA GLN A 258 3.72 12.80 25.35
C GLN A 258 4.57 11.87 24.48
N ALA A 259 3.95 11.11 23.58
CA ALA A 259 4.64 10.25 22.63
C ALA A 259 5.17 11.01 21.40
N GLY A 260 4.76 12.26 21.20
CA GLY A 260 5.23 13.10 20.10
C GLY A 260 4.34 14.32 19.88
N TYR A 261 4.95 15.46 19.63
CA TYR A 261 4.25 16.70 19.30
C TYR A 261 4.93 17.48 18.15
N GLU A 262 4.15 18.24 17.38
CA GLU A 262 4.64 19.13 16.32
C GLU A 262 5.26 20.42 16.89
N GLN A 263 5.98 21.18 16.08
CA GLN A 263 6.64 22.42 16.54
C GLN A 263 5.67 23.44 17.17
N ASP A 264 4.40 23.42 16.79
CA ASP A 264 3.34 24.27 17.34
C ASP A 264 2.74 23.74 18.65
N GLY A 265 3.20 22.59 19.14
CA GLY A 265 2.73 21.96 20.37
C GLY A 265 1.50 21.07 20.22
N GLN A 266 0.96 20.87 19.01
CA GLN A 266 -0.10 19.89 18.78
C GLN A 266 0.45 18.47 18.86
N GLN A 267 -0.40 17.48 19.18
CA GLN A 267 -0.03 16.07 19.04
C GLN A 267 0.47 15.80 17.62
N TYR A 268 1.48 14.94 17.46
CA TYR A 268 2.04 14.63 16.15
C TYR A 268 1.00 13.92 15.26
N ARG A 269 0.43 14.64 14.31
CA ARG A 269 -0.71 14.17 13.51
C ARG A 269 -0.29 13.17 12.43
N MET A 270 -1.28 12.47 11.88
CA MET A 270 -1.08 11.58 10.73
C MET A 270 -0.44 12.33 9.57
N TRP A 271 0.58 11.74 8.96
CA TRP A 271 1.39 12.36 7.92
C TRP A 271 0.57 13.07 6.81
N HIS A 272 -0.54 12.49 6.37
CA HIS A 272 -1.35 13.03 5.27
C HIS A 272 -2.18 14.27 5.67
N THR A 273 -2.14 14.65 6.95
CA THR A 273 -2.80 15.84 7.50
C THR A 273 -1.81 16.96 7.88
N ARG A 274 -0.52 16.77 7.62
CA ARG A 274 0.55 17.73 7.95
C ARG A 274 1.63 17.78 6.87
N GLN A 275 2.48 18.80 6.94
CA GLN A 275 3.73 18.79 6.19
C GLN A 275 4.69 17.78 6.83
N ASN A 276 5.59 17.22 6.02
CA ASN A 276 6.61 16.32 6.53
C ASN A 276 7.51 17.06 7.52
N SER A 277 7.63 16.51 8.73
CA SER A 277 8.36 17.12 9.84
C SER A 277 8.74 16.11 10.91
N ASP A 278 9.76 16.43 11.69
CA ASP A 278 10.10 15.74 12.95
C ASP A 278 9.07 16.02 14.04
N ALA A 279 8.75 14.99 14.82
CA ALA A 279 8.10 15.10 16.11
C ALA A 279 9.12 15.46 17.19
N PHE A 280 8.67 16.19 18.21
CA PHE A 280 9.41 16.47 19.43
C PHE A 280 8.89 15.58 20.56
N VAL A 281 9.79 15.19 21.47
CA VAL A 281 9.46 14.48 22.71
C VAL A 281 10.28 15.07 23.84
N ASP A 282 9.62 15.51 24.91
CA ASP A 282 10.28 15.99 26.12
C ASP A 282 10.49 14.83 27.09
N PHE A 283 11.74 14.59 27.49
CA PHE A 283 12.05 13.53 28.42
C PHE A 283 11.70 13.92 29.85
N GLN A 284 10.89 13.07 30.47
CA GLN A 284 10.58 13.12 31.89
C GLN A 284 11.35 12.00 32.59
N TYR A 285 11.86 12.30 33.78
CA TYR A 285 12.65 11.36 34.57
C TYR A 285 11.94 10.92 35.86
N ASP A 286 10.68 11.30 36.04
CA ASP A 286 9.92 10.90 37.22
C ASP A 286 9.38 9.47 37.11
N ASN A 287 9.17 8.98 35.88
CA ASN A 287 8.66 7.65 35.59
C ASN A 287 9.49 6.99 34.48
N PRO A 288 9.64 5.65 34.49
CA PRO A 288 10.20 4.93 33.35
C PRO A 288 9.38 5.17 32.09
N TRP A 289 10.06 5.41 30.96
CA TRP A 289 9.43 5.57 29.67
C TRP A 289 10.28 4.90 28.58
N GLU A 290 9.62 4.29 27.61
CA GLU A 290 10.28 3.65 26.46
C GLU A 290 9.46 3.84 25.19
N THR A 291 10.14 4.07 24.08
CA THR A 291 9.49 4.17 22.78
C THR A 291 9.13 2.79 22.25
N ARG A 292 8.25 2.75 21.24
CA ARG A 292 8.20 1.58 20.34
C ARG A 292 9.57 1.38 19.68
N PHE A 293 9.85 0.16 19.25
CA PHE A 293 11.07 -0.13 18.49
C PHE A 293 11.16 0.77 17.26
N LEU A 294 12.39 1.19 16.96
CA LEU A 294 12.75 1.85 15.73
C LEU A 294 12.20 1.05 14.54
N ALA A 295 11.49 1.72 13.65
CA ALA A 295 10.98 1.10 12.44
C ALA A 295 12.14 0.86 11.47
N ARG A 296 12.37 -0.39 11.10
CA ARG A 296 13.37 -0.78 10.09
C ARG A 296 12.80 -0.49 8.71
N TRP A 297 11.58 -0.98 8.53
CA TRP A 297 10.74 -0.75 7.38
C TRP A 297 9.30 -0.87 7.87
N ASP A 298 8.63 0.28 8.01
CA ASP A 298 7.21 0.42 8.31
C ASP A 298 6.83 1.90 8.10
N PRO A 299 6.11 2.25 7.03
CA PRO A 299 5.71 3.64 6.79
C PRO A 299 4.61 4.12 7.75
N TRP A 300 3.94 3.22 8.47
CA TRP A 300 2.84 3.52 9.37
C TRP A 300 3.24 3.51 10.85
N ILE A 301 4.54 3.46 11.14
CA ILE A 301 5.04 3.47 12.51
C ILE A 301 4.52 4.68 13.29
N TYR A 302 3.88 4.42 14.42
CA TYR A 302 3.41 5.43 15.35
C TYR A 302 4.16 5.32 16.68
N ASP A 303 4.16 6.40 17.48
CA ASP A 303 4.92 6.54 18.74
C ASP A 303 6.42 6.21 18.64
N SER A 304 6.94 6.20 17.41
CA SER A 304 8.34 5.97 17.04
C SER A 304 8.55 6.35 15.57
N GLY A 305 9.76 6.16 15.09
CA GLY A 305 10.18 6.61 13.77
C GLY A 305 11.24 5.74 13.13
N TRP A 306 11.74 6.22 12.00
CA TRP A 306 12.85 5.61 11.24
C TRP A 306 14.22 6.05 11.77
N TYR A 307 14.25 7.15 12.52
CA TYR A 307 15.39 7.59 13.31
C TYR A 307 14.93 8.34 14.57
N TRP A 308 15.84 8.45 15.54
CA TRP A 308 15.70 9.25 16.76
C TRP A 308 16.97 10.04 17.03
N GLN A 309 16.85 11.25 17.57
CA GLN A 309 17.96 12.12 17.95
C GLN A 309 17.74 12.65 19.38
N MET A 310 18.63 12.35 20.32
CA MET A 310 18.56 12.76 21.73
C MET A 310 19.60 13.84 22.01
N TYR A 311 19.17 14.92 22.68
CA TYR A 311 20.03 16.05 23.00
C TYR A 311 19.51 16.80 24.23
N ASN A 312 20.35 17.70 24.77
CA ASN A 312 19.91 18.68 25.76
C ASN A 312 19.54 19.98 25.06
N ALA A 313 18.25 20.32 25.02
CA ALA A 313 17.72 21.53 24.39
C ALA A 313 18.20 22.85 25.03
N GLN A 314 18.91 22.78 26.17
CA GLN A 314 19.49 23.92 26.87
C GLN A 314 20.99 24.14 26.59
N ASP A 315 21.67 23.19 25.93
CA ASP A 315 23.12 23.31 25.65
C ASP A 315 23.44 24.32 24.53
N ALA A 316 24.70 24.70 24.33
CA ALA A 316 25.10 25.47 23.14
C ALA A 316 24.94 24.65 21.84
N GLU A 317 25.05 25.28 20.67
CA GLU A 317 25.02 24.58 19.37
C GLU A 317 26.11 23.49 19.22
N THR A 318 27.20 23.60 19.97
CA THR A 318 28.28 22.61 20.06
C THR A 318 27.99 21.46 21.03
N GLY A 319 26.88 21.52 21.77
CA GLY A 319 26.46 20.47 22.70
C GLY A 319 26.26 19.13 21.99
N PRO A 320 26.61 18.00 22.63
CA PRO A 320 26.57 16.70 21.99
C PRO A 320 25.15 16.23 21.70
N LEU A 321 25.03 15.42 20.64
CA LEU A 321 23.81 14.76 20.22
C LEU A 321 24.13 13.30 19.87
N VAL A 322 23.27 12.38 20.30
CA VAL A 322 23.33 10.98 19.90
C VAL A 322 22.01 10.57 19.29
N GLY A 323 22.05 9.87 18.17
CA GLY A 323 20.87 9.34 17.52
C GLY A 323 21.01 7.89 17.10
N ILE A 324 19.87 7.30 16.74
CA ILE A 324 19.77 5.96 16.15
C ILE A 324 18.96 6.04 14.86
N PHE A 325 19.26 5.21 13.88
CA PHE A 325 18.54 5.17 12.60
C PHE A 325 18.42 3.75 12.03
N ALA A 326 17.41 3.55 11.18
CA ALA A 326 17.12 2.28 10.55
C ALA A 326 18.27 1.84 9.63
N GLY A 327 18.73 0.60 9.77
CA GLY A 327 19.66 -0.01 8.83
C GLY A 327 18.94 -0.62 7.63
N ARG A 328 19.64 -1.49 6.91
CA ARG A 328 19.13 -2.18 5.71
C ARG A 328 17.89 -3.03 6.00
N ALA A 329 16.79 -2.78 5.27
CA ALA A 329 15.56 -3.56 5.42
C ALA A 329 15.75 -5.03 5.00
N SER A 330 16.66 -5.32 4.06
CA SER A 330 17.02 -6.69 3.67
C SER A 330 17.68 -7.50 4.79
N CYS A 331 18.15 -6.86 5.86
CA CYS A 331 18.69 -7.55 7.03
C CYS A 331 17.63 -7.89 8.08
N ALA A 332 16.37 -7.46 7.92
CA ALA A 332 15.31 -7.70 8.89
C ALA A 332 14.73 -9.12 8.78
N LEU A 333 15.17 -10.03 9.65
CA LEU A 333 14.64 -11.38 9.81
C LEU A 333 14.07 -11.53 11.22
N GLY A 334 12.84 -12.05 11.36
CA GLY A 334 12.22 -12.27 12.67
C GLY A 334 12.15 -11.01 13.55
N ALA A 335 12.06 -9.84 12.92
CA ALA A 335 12.28 -8.57 13.58
C ALA A 335 11.03 -7.79 14.05
N PRO A 336 9.76 -8.25 13.95
CA PRO A 336 8.61 -7.40 14.25
C PRO A 336 8.49 -7.02 15.74
N TRP A 337 9.12 -7.78 16.64
CA TRP A 337 9.16 -7.48 18.08
C TRP A 337 10.57 -7.49 18.70
N SER A 338 11.56 -7.28 17.86
CA SER A 338 12.95 -7.06 18.26
C SER A 338 13.33 -5.62 17.88
N GLY A 339 14.56 -5.18 18.15
CA GLY A 339 15.09 -3.93 17.61
C GLY A 339 15.76 -3.04 18.64
N VAL A 340 15.80 -1.75 18.31
CA VAL A 340 16.43 -0.70 19.11
C VAL A 340 15.39 0.34 19.49
N ARG A 341 15.46 0.89 20.70
CA ARG A 341 14.53 1.92 21.18
C ARG A 341 15.20 2.88 22.15
N VAL A 342 14.57 4.03 22.35
CA VAL A 342 14.96 5.01 23.35
C VAL A 342 14.27 4.69 24.67
N VAL A 343 15.01 4.81 25.78
CA VAL A 343 14.51 4.53 27.14
C VAL A 343 14.99 5.60 28.12
N THR A 344 14.12 6.02 29.03
CA THR A 344 14.46 6.84 30.21
C THR A 344 13.98 6.17 31.50
N ARG A 345 14.70 6.38 32.61
CA ARG A 345 14.30 5.91 33.95
C ARG A 345 14.67 6.92 35.05
N PRO A 346 13.91 6.96 36.14
CA PRO A 346 14.24 7.79 37.30
C PRO A 346 15.59 7.43 37.91
N ALA A 347 16.14 8.39 38.66
CA ALA A 347 17.22 8.11 39.58
C ALA A 347 16.77 7.04 40.59
N VAL A 348 17.67 6.12 40.90
CA VAL A 348 17.53 5.19 42.04
C VAL A 348 18.56 5.58 43.10
N GLU A 349 18.35 5.20 44.35
CA GLU A 349 19.23 5.59 45.46
C GLU A 349 20.71 5.35 45.11
N GLY A 350 21.52 6.43 45.14
CA GLY A 350 22.94 6.40 44.81
C GLY A 350 23.30 6.38 43.31
N LYS A 351 22.33 6.47 42.38
CA LYS A 351 22.57 6.50 40.93
C LYS A 351 21.81 7.64 40.26
N SER A 352 22.39 8.24 39.23
CA SER A 352 21.68 9.23 38.41
C SER A 352 20.55 8.60 37.59
N PRO A 353 19.63 9.41 37.03
CA PRO A 353 18.68 8.94 36.03
C PRO A 353 19.37 8.24 34.86
N PHE A 354 18.64 7.37 34.18
CA PHE A 354 19.09 6.70 32.97
C PHE A 354 18.41 7.32 31.76
N ALA A 355 19.18 7.54 30.69
CA ALA A 355 18.66 7.84 29.37
C ALA A 355 19.58 7.22 28.33
N GLY A 356 19.02 6.53 27.35
CA GLY A 356 19.83 6.01 26.27
C GLY A 356 19.12 4.99 25.39
N ILE A 357 19.93 4.07 24.89
CA ILE A 357 19.55 3.15 23.81
C ILE A 357 19.41 1.74 24.41
N ARG A 358 18.27 1.10 24.19
CA ARG A 358 18.06 -0.30 24.51
C ARG A 358 17.98 -1.13 23.24
N VAL A 359 18.79 -2.17 23.18
CA VAL A 359 18.72 -3.20 22.13
C VAL A 359 18.08 -4.44 22.73
N GLU A 360 17.12 -5.03 22.01
CA GLU A 360 16.37 -6.18 22.49
C GLU A 360 15.99 -7.12 21.35
N CYS A 361 16.16 -8.42 21.55
CA CYS A 361 15.72 -9.47 20.65
C CYS A 361 14.73 -10.37 21.36
N ASN A 362 13.53 -10.51 20.80
CA ASN A 362 12.46 -11.36 21.31
C ASN A 362 11.99 -12.32 20.22
N ARG A 363 12.10 -13.62 20.47
CA ARG A 363 11.69 -14.66 19.49
C ARG A 363 10.19 -14.87 19.40
N ARG A 364 9.42 -14.35 20.35
CA ARG A 364 7.96 -14.42 20.37
C ARG A 364 7.36 -13.03 20.38
N CYS A 365 6.42 -12.80 19.48
CA CYS A 365 5.67 -11.55 19.37
C CYS A 365 4.40 -11.58 20.24
N PRO A 366 3.84 -10.40 20.59
CA PRO A 366 2.56 -10.31 21.30
C PRO A 366 1.40 -11.01 20.57
N ASP A 367 1.43 -11.01 19.23
CA ASP A 367 0.48 -11.70 18.34
C ASP A 367 0.72 -13.22 18.20
N ALA A 368 1.55 -13.79 19.08
CA ALA A 368 1.93 -15.19 19.14
C ALA A 368 2.74 -15.73 17.95
N ARG A 369 3.18 -14.89 16.99
CA ARG A 369 4.18 -15.31 16.00
C ARG A 369 5.51 -15.63 16.68
N VAL A 370 6.20 -16.64 16.15
CA VAL A 370 7.46 -17.16 16.69
C VAL A 370 8.51 -17.17 15.59
N PHE A 371 9.68 -16.62 15.89
CA PHE A 371 10.81 -16.52 14.98
C PHE A 371 12.03 -17.22 15.59
N PRO A 372 12.50 -18.33 15.00
CA PRO A 372 13.66 -19.07 15.52
C PRO A 372 14.98 -18.30 15.45
N ARG A 373 15.08 -17.33 14.54
CA ARG A 373 16.24 -16.48 14.34
C ARG A 373 15.78 -15.06 14.12
N ILE A 374 16.53 -14.14 14.70
CA ILE A 374 16.32 -12.70 14.62
C ILE A 374 17.59 -12.10 14.04
N ARG A 375 17.46 -11.31 12.98
CA ARG A 375 18.54 -10.50 12.43
C ARG A 375 18.00 -9.12 12.11
N PHE A 376 18.77 -8.08 12.39
CA PHE A 376 18.46 -6.72 11.92
C PHE A 376 19.70 -5.85 11.98
N GLN A 377 19.70 -4.79 11.19
CA GLN A 377 20.74 -3.77 11.21
C GLN A 377 20.17 -2.44 11.67
N TRP A 378 20.97 -1.68 12.40
CA TRP A 378 20.70 -0.31 12.82
C TRP A 378 21.98 0.52 12.81
N GLY A 379 21.83 1.83 12.85
CA GLY A 379 22.95 2.75 12.90
C GLY A 379 22.90 3.63 14.14
N LEU A 380 24.07 3.88 14.71
CA LEU A 380 24.32 4.92 15.70
C LEU A 380 24.83 6.17 14.98
N PHE A 381 24.31 7.34 15.33
CA PHE A 381 24.74 8.64 14.83
C PHE A 381 25.26 9.49 15.99
N VAL A 382 26.37 10.18 15.77
CA VAL A 382 26.93 11.15 16.72
C VAL A 382 27.08 12.49 16.01
N GLY A 383 26.57 13.54 16.65
CA GLY A 383 26.67 14.90 16.15
C GLY A 383 26.65 15.91 17.28
N THR A 384 26.34 17.15 16.92
CA THR A 384 26.09 18.24 17.86
C THR A 384 24.72 18.87 17.62
N ARG A 385 24.30 19.79 18.48
CA ARG A 385 23.05 20.54 18.28
C ARG A 385 23.01 21.31 16.96
N SER A 386 24.14 21.74 16.42
CA SER A 386 24.21 22.37 15.08
C SER A 386 23.89 21.42 13.92
N ASP A 387 23.80 20.12 14.17
CA ASP A 387 23.40 19.13 13.17
C ASP A 387 21.88 18.97 13.05
N LEU A 388 21.11 19.51 13.99
CA LEU A 388 19.65 19.56 13.93
C LEU A 388 19.21 20.63 12.93
N ALA A 389 18.70 20.19 11.79
CA ALA A 389 18.05 21.10 10.85
C ALA A 389 16.67 21.55 11.42
N PRO A 390 16.04 22.57 10.82
CA PRO A 390 14.62 22.84 11.06
C PRO A 390 13.78 21.56 10.93
N PRO A 391 12.74 21.36 11.74
CA PRO A 391 12.03 20.07 11.82
C PRO A 391 11.37 19.66 10.49
N GLY A 392 11.04 20.60 9.60
CA GLY A 392 10.48 20.32 8.27
C GLY A 392 11.52 19.96 7.20
N GLU A 393 12.81 20.03 7.51
CA GLU A 393 13.90 19.76 6.58
C GLU A 393 14.49 18.35 6.77
N VAL A 394 15.22 17.87 5.75
CA VAL A 394 15.92 16.58 5.82
C VAL A 394 17.05 16.66 6.85
N GLN A 395 16.94 15.88 7.92
CA GLN A 395 17.94 15.85 8.98
C GLN A 395 19.26 15.19 8.52
N LYS A 396 20.40 15.59 9.10
CA LYS A 396 21.70 14.96 8.80
C LYS A 396 21.72 13.46 9.15
N ILE A 397 21.03 13.05 10.21
CA ILE A 397 20.86 11.64 10.55
C ILE A 397 20.06 10.88 9.47
N CYS A 398 19.08 11.52 8.82
CA CYS A 398 18.35 10.92 7.70
C CYS A 398 19.28 10.68 6.50
N ARG A 399 20.23 11.58 6.21
CA ARG A 399 21.26 11.35 5.17
C ARG A 399 22.15 10.15 5.50
N GLN A 400 22.47 9.93 6.78
CA GLN A 400 23.21 8.75 7.22
C GLN A 400 22.36 7.47 7.09
N MET A 401 21.07 7.53 7.43
CA MET A 401 20.11 6.46 7.17
C MET A 401 20.05 6.11 5.69
N ASN A 402 19.98 7.09 4.79
CA ASN A 402 19.96 6.87 3.34
C ASN A 402 21.26 6.18 2.86
N LEU A 403 22.41 6.67 3.34
CA LEU A 403 23.72 6.14 2.97
C LEU A 403 23.91 4.67 3.39
N HIS A 404 23.34 4.27 4.52
CA HIS A 404 23.62 3.00 5.15
C HIS A 404 22.48 1.98 5.11
N GLY A 405 21.23 2.43 5.24
CA GLY A 405 20.02 1.62 5.17
C GLY A 405 19.32 1.66 3.80
N GLY A 406 19.64 2.64 2.95
CA GLY A 406 18.96 2.89 1.68
C GLY A 406 19.81 2.66 0.42
N PHE A 407 19.72 3.59 -0.53
CA PHE A 407 20.43 3.55 -1.81
C PHE A 407 21.63 4.48 -1.80
N ASN A 408 22.81 3.88 -1.87
CA ASN A 408 24.07 4.59 -1.86
C ASN A 408 24.82 4.41 -3.19
N LEU A 409 25.92 5.15 -3.36
CA LEU A 409 26.69 5.09 -4.60
C LEU A 409 27.21 3.69 -4.85
N ASN A 410 27.52 2.95 -3.78
CA ASN A 410 28.01 1.58 -3.83
C ASN A 410 27.04 0.60 -4.49
N LYS A 411 25.73 0.82 -4.35
CA LYS A 411 24.72 0.08 -5.12
C LYS A 411 24.60 0.61 -6.54
N ILE A 412 24.46 1.92 -6.69
CA ILE A 412 24.10 2.55 -7.96
C ILE A 412 25.19 2.37 -9.02
N HIS A 413 26.47 2.45 -8.66
CA HIS A 413 27.57 2.28 -9.63
C HIS A 413 27.67 0.86 -10.21
N ARG A 414 27.06 -0.13 -9.54
CA ARG A 414 27.00 -1.52 -10.00
C ARG A 414 25.84 -1.80 -10.95
N TYR A 415 24.93 -0.86 -11.15
CA TYR A 415 23.79 -1.04 -12.04
C TYR A 415 24.26 -1.10 -13.49
N ARG A 416 23.84 -2.15 -14.19
CA ARG A 416 24.05 -2.31 -15.62
C ARG A 416 23.00 -1.52 -16.38
N LEU A 417 23.31 -0.27 -16.71
CA LEU A 417 22.33 0.62 -17.35
C LEU A 417 22.23 0.43 -18.87
N ASP A 418 23.23 -0.23 -19.47
CA ASP A 418 23.28 -0.56 -20.90
C ASP A 418 23.04 -2.06 -21.09
N TYR A 419 22.08 -2.42 -21.95
CA TYR A 419 21.65 -3.81 -22.18
C TYR A 419 21.06 -3.97 -23.58
N PRO A 420 20.99 -5.19 -24.15
CA PRO A 420 20.35 -5.41 -25.45
C PRO A 420 18.82 -5.25 -25.37
N ASP A 421 18.17 -5.02 -26.50
CA ASP A 421 16.71 -5.05 -26.58
C ASP A 421 16.19 -6.49 -26.37
N PRO A 422 14.97 -6.68 -25.84
CA PRO A 422 14.39 -8.00 -25.70
C PRO A 422 14.05 -8.59 -27.09
N PRO A 423 14.06 -9.92 -27.27
CA PRO A 423 13.85 -10.57 -28.57
C PRO A 423 12.55 -10.18 -29.27
N GLN A 424 11.49 -9.92 -28.51
CA GLN A 424 10.16 -9.52 -29.01
C GLN A 424 10.05 -8.02 -29.36
N GLY A 425 11.08 -7.22 -29.10
CA GLY A 425 11.05 -5.77 -29.25
C GLY A 425 10.20 -5.06 -28.18
N TYR A 426 9.95 -3.76 -28.40
CA TYR A 426 9.15 -2.89 -27.54
C TYR A 426 7.86 -2.45 -28.23
N GLY A 427 6.92 -1.87 -27.48
CA GLY A 427 5.73 -1.18 -27.98
C GLY A 427 4.45 -2.02 -27.93
N ALA A 428 4.49 -3.21 -27.34
CA ALA A 428 3.38 -4.15 -27.32
C ALA A 428 3.32 -4.96 -26.01
N MET A 429 3.42 -4.28 -24.86
CA MET A 429 3.48 -4.94 -23.56
C MET A 429 2.25 -5.77 -23.21
N PHE A 430 1.03 -5.29 -23.50
CA PHE A 430 -0.20 -5.88 -22.94
C PHE A 430 -1.18 -6.44 -23.97
N MET A 431 -1.02 -6.09 -25.25
CA MET A 431 -1.88 -6.53 -26.33
C MET A 431 -1.10 -6.60 -27.64
N PRO A 432 -1.61 -7.32 -28.67
CA PRO A 432 -0.94 -7.41 -29.96
C PRO A 432 -0.65 -6.02 -30.55
N ARG A 433 0.55 -5.84 -31.11
CA ARG A 433 0.98 -4.55 -31.68
C ARG A 433 -0.02 -3.96 -32.68
N LYS A 434 -0.62 -4.83 -33.51
CA LYS A 434 -1.66 -4.45 -34.47
C LYS A 434 -2.90 -3.81 -33.83
N ALA A 435 -3.25 -4.16 -32.58
CA ALA A 435 -4.36 -3.51 -31.87
C ALA A 435 -4.00 -2.08 -31.51
N LEU A 436 -2.79 -1.86 -30.99
CA LEU A 436 -2.31 -0.53 -30.66
C LEU A 436 -2.12 0.36 -31.90
N ASP A 437 -1.59 -0.19 -32.98
CA ASP A 437 -1.39 0.58 -34.22
C ASP A 437 -2.72 1.11 -34.78
N ARG A 438 -3.83 0.33 -34.70
CA ARG A 438 -5.17 0.82 -35.11
C ARG A 438 -5.62 2.01 -34.28
N THR A 439 -5.38 1.98 -32.97
CA THR A 439 -5.67 3.12 -32.09
C THR A 439 -4.87 4.36 -32.50
N ILE A 440 -3.58 4.21 -32.78
CA ILE A 440 -2.69 5.30 -33.19
C ILE A 440 -3.09 5.84 -34.58
N GLU A 441 -3.40 4.97 -35.53
CA GLU A 441 -3.86 5.34 -36.87
C GLU A 441 -5.19 6.11 -36.80
N LYS A 442 -6.15 5.63 -36.00
CA LYS A 442 -7.43 6.30 -35.77
C LYS A 442 -7.24 7.67 -35.10
N LEU A 443 -6.26 7.80 -34.21
CA LEU A 443 -5.86 9.08 -33.64
C LEU A 443 -5.39 10.06 -34.72
N ARG A 444 -4.44 9.62 -35.56
CA ARG A 444 -3.82 10.45 -36.60
C ARG A 444 -4.79 10.81 -37.73
N ALA A 445 -5.77 9.96 -37.97
CA ALA A 445 -6.85 10.21 -38.94
C ALA A 445 -7.90 11.20 -38.42
N ASP A 446 -7.88 11.60 -37.14
CA ASP A 446 -8.85 12.53 -36.58
C ASP A 446 -8.62 13.96 -37.08
N THR A 447 -9.33 14.32 -38.16
CA THR A 447 -9.31 15.66 -38.74
C THR A 447 -9.96 16.74 -37.86
N GLN A 448 -10.58 16.35 -36.72
CA GLN A 448 -11.10 17.28 -35.71
C GLN A 448 -10.16 17.42 -34.50
N GLY A 449 -8.94 16.85 -34.53
CA GLY A 449 -7.89 17.03 -33.50
C GLY A 449 -7.19 18.40 -33.63
N ALA A 450 -6.70 19.06 -32.58
CA ALA A 450 -5.93 18.53 -31.45
C ALA A 450 -6.61 18.62 -30.06
N HIS A 451 -7.93 18.85 -29.97
CA HIS A 451 -8.91 18.36 -28.95
C HIS A 451 -10.34 18.88 -29.32
N GLY A 452 -10.75 18.81 -30.59
CA GLY A 452 -12.12 19.13 -31.03
C GLY A 452 -13.15 18.10 -30.54
N LYS A 453 -14.20 17.75 -31.31
CA LYS A 453 -15.16 16.70 -30.90
C LYS A 453 -14.80 15.28 -31.38
N GLY A 454 -13.59 15.11 -31.93
CA GLY A 454 -13.09 13.86 -32.49
C GLY A 454 -12.47 12.90 -31.47
N TYR A 455 -11.86 11.83 -31.98
CA TYR A 455 -11.28 10.73 -31.21
C TYR A 455 -10.08 11.18 -30.33
N HIS A 456 -9.30 12.18 -30.76
CA HIS A 456 -8.21 12.72 -29.95
C HIS A 456 -8.72 13.34 -28.65
N ASN A 457 -9.78 14.15 -28.70
CA ASN A 457 -10.38 14.71 -27.49
C ASN A 457 -11.02 13.65 -26.60
N TYR A 458 -11.60 12.61 -27.20
CA TYR A 458 -12.16 11.49 -26.46
C TYR A 458 -11.09 10.84 -25.57
N LEU A 459 -9.94 10.42 -26.13
CA LEU A 459 -8.85 9.83 -25.34
C LEU A 459 -8.29 10.81 -24.30
N TYR A 460 -8.09 12.07 -24.68
CA TYR A 460 -7.54 13.12 -23.82
C TYR A 460 -8.44 13.50 -22.64
N SER A 461 -9.75 13.32 -22.80
CA SER A 461 -10.75 13.53 -21.75
C SER A 461 -10.93 12.30 -20.87
N LYS A 462 -10.82 11.09 -21.45
CA LYS A 462 -11.00 9.82 -20.73
C LYS A 462 -9.80 9.42 -19.89
N GLU A 463 -8.58 9.77 -20.31
CA GLU A 463 -7.36 9.47 -19.58
C GLU A 463 -6.47 10.73 -19.49
N PRO A 464 -6.74 11.64 -18.54
CA PRO A 464 -6.07 12.92 -18.47
C PRO A 464 -4.60 12.86 -17.98
N TYR A 465 -4.12 11.71 -17.53
CA TYR A 465 -2.77 11.58 -16.99
C TYR A 465 -1.73 11.12 -18.03
N SER A 466 -2.18 10.55 -19.15
CA SER A 466 -1.37 10.08 -20.27
C SER A 466 -1.47 11.04 -21.46
N ARG A 467 -1.92 12.28 -21.22
CA ARG A 467 -2.02 13.33 -22.24
C ARG A 467 -0.73 13.53 -23.04
N PRO A 468 0.47 13.58 -22.43
CA PRO A 468 1.72 13.64 -23.19
C PRO A 468 1.91 12.44 -24.13
N LEU A 469 1.53 11.23 -23.69
CA LEU A 469 1.61 10.03 -24.52
C LEU A 469 0.61 10.06 -25.68
N VAL A 470 -0.63 10.52 -25.44
CA VAL A 470 -1.66 10.69 -26.47
C VAL A 470 -1.22 11.73 -27.51
N ASP A 471 -0.65 12.85 -27.08
CA ASP A 471 -0.10 13.88 -27.97
C ASP A 471 1.05 13.31 -28.81
N PHE A 472 1.96 12.54 -28.21
CA PHE A 472 3.07 11.86 -28.90
C PHE A 472 2.59 10.85 -29.96
N TRP A 473 1.53 10.10 -29.68
CA TRP A 473 0.94 9.20 -30.67
C TRP A 473 0.28 9.96 -31.82
N PHE A 474 -0.43 11.06 -31.51
CA PHE A 474 -1.08 11.91 -32.50
C PHE A 474 -0.05 12.58 -33.42
N ASP A 475 1.00 13.17 -32.85
CA ASP A 475 2.08 13.86 -33.57
C ASP A 475 3.45 13.53 -32.94
N PRO A 476 4.29 12.69 -33.57
CA PRO A 476 5.59 12.29 -33.03
C PRO A 476 6.70 13.29 -33.37
N SER A 477 6.38 14.59 -33.37
CA SER A 477 7.32 15.70 -33.54
C SER A 477 8.35 15.76 -32.40
N GLU A 478 9.49 16.41 -32.65
CA GLU A 478 10.62 16.42 -31.71
C GLU A 478 10.23 16.96 -30.32
N ASP A 479 9.41 18.00 -30.25
CA ASP A 479 8.93 18.60 -29.01
C ASP A 479 8.04 17.64 -28.19
N ARG A 480 7.21 16.83 -28.87
CA ARG A 480 6.36 15.82 -28.21
C ARG A 480 7.16 14.64 -27.70
N VAL A 481 8.11 14.17 -28.51
CA VAL A 481 9.08 13.14 -28.10
C VAL A 481 9.90 13.63 -26.90
N GLN A 482 10.40 14.86 -26.94
CA GLN A 482 11.19 15.46 -25.88
C GLN A 482 10.39 15.51 -24.57
N ARG A 483 9.13 15.95 -24.61
CA ARG A 483 8.27 16.01 -23.42
C ARG A 483 8.11 14.65 -22.73
N VAL A 484 7.80 13.59 -23.47
CA VAL A 484 7.65 12.24 -22.89
C VAL A 484 8.99 11.72 -22.35
N SER A 485 10.10 12.00 -23.04
CA SER A 485 11.44 11.64 -22.58
C SER A 485 11.84 12.39 -21.30
N ASP A 486 11.48 13.67 -21.17
CA ASP A 486 11.77 14.50 -20.01
C ASP A 486 10.99 14.05 -18.78
N ASP A 487 9.72 13.67 -18.94
CA ASP A 487 8.91 13.14 -17.84
C ASP A 487 9.53 11.83 -17.28
N VAL A 488 10.04 10.96 -18.15
CA VAL A 488 10.77 9.73 -17.74
C VAL A 488 12.07 10.07 -17.02
N ALA A 489 12.89 10.97 -17.59
CA ALA A 489 14.16 11.36 -17.01
C ALA A 489 13.98 12.07 -15.65
N THR A 490 12.95 12.92 -15.53
CA THR A 490 12.61 13.63 -14.30
C THR A 490 12.24 12.65 -13.20
N LEU A 491 11.41 11.64 -13.46
CA LEU A 491 11.09 10.63 -12.44
C LEU A 491 12.35 9.87 -11.98
N ALA A 492 13.22 9.47 -12.91
CA ALA A 492 14.46 8.78 -12.58
C ALA A 492 15.38 9.64 -11.69
N HIS A 493 15.56 10.92 -12.05
CA HIS A 493 16.28 11.91 -11.24
C HIS A 493 15.65 12.03 -9.84
N ASP A 494 14.35 12.30 -9.76
CA ASP A 494 13.66 12.60 -8.51
C ASP A 494 13.67 11.43 -7.53
N ILE A 495 13.59 10.19 -8.01
CA ILE A 495 13.69 9.00 -7.16
C ILE A 495 15.11 8.87 -6.59
N VAL A 496 16.14 9.01 -7.44
CA VAL A 496 17.54 8.90 -6.98
C VAL A 496 17.85 10.03 -6.00
N ASP A 497 17.41 11.25 -6.28
CA ASP A 497 17.61 12.38 -5.38
C ASP A 497 16.84 12.20 -4.07
N ALA A 498 15.59 11.74 -4.10
CA ALA A 498 14.84 11.44 -2.88
C ALA A 498 15.53 10.35 -2.04
N PHE A 499 16.09 9.32 -2.67
CA PHE A 499 16.70 8.21 -1.97
C PHE A 499 18.10 8.52 -1.43
N VAL A 500 18.87 9.37 -2.10
CA VAL A 500 20.22 9.76 -1.69
C VAL A 500 20.16 11.00 -0.78
N ASN A 501 19.41 12.01 -1.21
CA ASN A 501 19.38 13.35 -0.64
C ASN A 501 18.06 13.74 0.06
N GLY A 502 16.97 13.06 -0.22
CA GLY A 502 15.68 13.31 0.42
C GLY A 502 15.46 12.49 1.69
N GLN A 503 14.20 12.07 1.85
CA GLN A 503 13.72 11.23 2.95
C GLN A 503 14.05 9.73 2.78
N GLY A 504 14.92 9.41 1.81
CA GLY A 504 15.32 8.04 1.56
C GLY A 504 14.20 7.20 0.99
N ILE A 505 14.27 5.91 1.26
CA ILE A 505 13.19 4.97 0.95
C ILE A 505 11.89 5.30 1.68
N MET A 506 11.88 6.20 2.67
CA MET A 506 10.69 6.62 3.42
C MET A 506 10.00 7.85 2.81
N ASP A 507 10.51 8.38 1.68
CA ASP A 507 9.78 9.39 0.91
C ASP A 507 8.48 8.80 0.37
N LEU A 508 7.34 9.17 0.96
CA LEU A 508 6.04 8.58 0.65
C LEU A 508 5.58 8.78 -0.79
N ARG A 509 6.21 9.69 -1.56
CA ARG A 509 5.97 9.79 -3.02
C ARG A 509 6.44 8.54 -3.75
N PHE A 510 7.54 7.94 -3.28
CA PHE A 510 8.23 6.85 -3.94
C PHE A 510 8.37 5.60 -3.07
N HIS A 511 7.86 5.61 -1.83
CA HIS A 511 7.91 4.46 -0.93
C HIS A 511 6.99 3.32 -1.39
N TYR A 512 7.47 2.09 -1.30
CA TYR A 512 6.68 0.87 -1.44
C TYR A 512 5.80 0.87 -2.71
N TRP A 513 4.51 0.54 -2.58
CA TRP A 513 3.58 0.45 -3.71
C TRP A 513 3.34 1.80 -4.40
N HIS A 514 3.53 2.95 -3.73
CA HIS A 514 3.46 4.28 -4.39
C HIS A 514 4.61 4.47 -5.38
N GLY A 515 5.83 4.06 -4.98
CA GLY A 515 6.98 3.98 -5.90
C GLY A 515 6.73 2.99 -7.03
N GLY A 516 6.17 1.83 -6.70
CA GLY A 516 5.73 0.83 -7.69
C GLY A 516 4.79 1.41 -8.74
N LEU A 517 3.76 2.17 -8.33
CA LEU A 517 2.83 2.83 -9.24
C LEU A 517 3.51 3.88 -10.13
N SER A 518 4.41 4.68 -9.57
CA SER A 518 5.12 5.72 -10.30
C SER A 518 6.03 5.11 -11.38
N MET A 519 6.85 4.13 -10.99
CA MET A 519 7.79 3.44 -11.89
C MET A 519 7.08 2.63 -12.97
N THR A 520 6.02 1.91 -12.62
CA THR A 520 5.24 1.14 -13.62
C THR A 520 4.51 2.05 -14.60
N SER A 521 3.97 3.18 -14.14
CA SER A 521 3.35 4.16 -15.04
C SER A 521 4.34 4.64 -16.10
N MET A 522 5.55 5.03 -15.69
CA MET A 522 6.59 5.46 -16.64
C MET A 522 7.17 4.31 -17.47
N ALA A 523 7.23 3.09 -16.94
CA ALA A 523 7.65 1.92 -17.72
C ALA A 523 6.76 1.70 -18.96
N THR A 524 5.45 2.01 -18.88
CA THR A 524 4.58 1.97 -20.05
C THR A 524 4.90 3.04 -21.09
N TRP A 525 5.46 4.19 -20.69
CA TRP A 525 5.88 5.25 -21.62
C TRP A 525 7.24 4.94 -22.23
N ILE A 526 8.16 4.38 -21.42
CA ILE A 526 9.45 3.88 -21.89
C ILE A 526 9.25 2.85 -23.01
N ASP A 527 8.34 1.90 -22.83
CA ASP A 527 8.01 0.92 -23.87
C ASP A 527 7.65 1.59 -25.22
N GLN A 528 6.85 2.66 -25.17
CA GLN A 528 6.42 3.38 -26.36
C GLN A 528 7.53 4.23 -26.98
N LEU A 529 8.39 4.85 -26.16
CA LEU A 529 9.59 5.56 -26.62
C LEU A 529 10.56 4.61 -27.32
N LEU A 530 10.85 3.46 -26.71
CA LEU A 530 11.82 2.50 -27.24
C LEU A 530 11.35 1.79 -28.52
N ALA A 531 10.04 1.82 -28.78
CA ALA A 531 9.41 1.28 -29.98
C ALA A 531 9.29 2.28 -31.14
N SER A 532 9.63 3.55 -30.93
CA SER A 532 9.49 4.59 -31.95
C SER A 532 10.79 4.86 -32.68
N ASP A 533 10.73 4.87 -34.01
CA ASP A 533 11.87 5.20 -34.88
C ASP A 533 12.23 6.71 -34.87
N THR A 534 11.39 7.56 -34.27
CA THR A 534 11.62 9.02 -34.17
C THR A 534 12.47 9.41 -32.96
N VAL A 535 12.76 8.48 -32.05
CA VAL A 535 13.53 8.76 -30.82
C VAL A 535 15.03 8.68 -31.10
N SER A 536 15.79 9.70 -30.70
CA SER A 536 17.25 9.74 -30.88
C SER A 536 17.96 8.67 -30.05
N GLY A 537 19.16 8.26 -30.48
CA GLY A 537 19.95 7.25 -29.76
C GLY A 537 20.31 7.65 -28.32
N GLU A 538 20.50 8.94 -28.06
CA GLU A 538 20.73 9.48 -26.71
C GLU A 538 19.49 9.33 -25.81
N ARG A 539 18.32 9.78 -26.29
CA ARG A 539 17.05 9.63 -25.55
C ARG A 539 16.70 8.16 -25.32
N ARG A 540 16.98 7.30 -26.31
CA ARG A 540 16.83 5.85 -26.18
C ARG A 540 17.72 5.28 -25.07
N THR A 541 18.98 5.71 -25.01
CA THR A 541 19.93 5.29 -23.97
C THR A 541 19.46 5.76 -22.59
N ALA A 542 18.97 7.00 -22.46
CA ALA A 542 18.43 7.54 -21.21
C ALA A 542 17.18 6.78 -20.74
N ALA A 543 16.23 6.50 -21.64
CA ALA A 543 15.03 5.72 -21.32
C ALA A 543 15.37 4.28 -20.88
N LYS A 544 16.37 3.65 -21.51
CA LYS A 544 16.86 2.33 -21.09
C LYS A 544 17.50 2.36 -19.70
N ALA A 545 18.32 3.38 -19.41
CA ALA A 545 18.93 3.57 -18.10
C ALA A 545 17.86 3.77 -17.00
N ALA A 546 16.81 4.56 -17.28
CA ALA A 546 15.68 4.74 -16.37
C ALA A 546 14.93 3.42 -16.10
N ALA A 547 14.67 2.62 -17.13
CA ALA A 547 14.03 1.32 -16.96
C ALA A 547 14.87 0.37 -16.11
N ALA A 548 16.18 0.29 -16.37
CA ALA A 548 17.11 -0.53 -15.57
C ALA A 548 17.15 -0.08 -14.11
N LEU A 549 17.22 1.23 -13.86
CA LEU A 549 17.11 1.81 -12.51
C LEU A 549 15.84 1.33 -11.82
N PHE A 550 14.67 1.47 -12.45
CA PHE A 550 13.40 1.00 -11.87
C PHE A 550 13.42 -0.50 -11.56
N GLY A 551 14.03 -1.31 -12.45
CA GLY A 551 14.23 -2.73 -12.23
C GLY A 551 15.04 -3.03 -10.97
N TYR A 552 16.21 -2.39 -10.83
CA TYR A 552 17.06 -2.56 -9.65
C TYR A 552 16.37 -2.10 -8.37
N LEU A 553 15.69 -0.95 -8.38
CA LEU A 553 14.99 -0.44 -7.20
C LEU A 553 13.86 -1.38 -6.77
N LEU A 554 13.01 -1.79 -7.72
CA LEU A 554 11.85 -2.62 -7.41
C LEU A 554 12.25 -3.98 -6.84
N TRP A 555 13.32 -4.60 -7.35
CA TRP A 555 13.81 -5.91 -6.90
C TRP A 555 14.79 -5.85 -5.72
N ASP A 556 15.18 -4.67 -5.25
CA ASP A 556 16.00 -4.53 -4.05
C ASP A 556 15.15 -4.70 -2.77
N ASN A 557 15.54 -5.65 -1.92
CA ASN A 557 14.87 -5.90 -0.65
C ASN A 557 15.15 -4.84 0.42
N ASP A 558 16.08 -3.90 0.17
CA ASP A 558 16.22 -2.69 0.97
C ASP A 558 15.18 -1.63 0.61
N PHE A 559 14.62 -1.65 -0.60
CA PHE A 559 13.49 -0.78 -0.94
C PHE A 559 12.19 -1.30 -0.33
N VAL A 560 11.89 -2.58 -0.57
CA VAL A 560 10.75 -3.29 0.03
C VAL A 560 11.17 -4.71 0.39
N PRO A 561 11.10 -5.13 1.66
CA PRO A 561 11.54 -6.45 2.09
C PRO A 561 10.49 -7.52 1.74
N LEU A 562 10.33 -7.87 0.45
CA LEU A 562 9.46 -8.97 0.01
C LEU A 562 10.23 -10.30 -0.03
N PHE A 563 10.62 -10.81 1.14
CA PHE A 563 11.25 -12.13 1.31
C PHE A 563 10.70 -12.84 2.56
N ASP A 564 10.70 -14.16 2.57
CA ASP A 564 10.07 -14.90 3.68
C ASP A 564 10.80 -14.72 5.01
N GLY A 565 10.04 -14.65 6.10
CA GLY A 565 10.57 -14.65 7.47
C GLY A 565 10.91 -13.28 8.06
N HIS A 566 10.74 -12.16 7.34
CA HIS A 566 11.03 -10.82 7.89
C HIS A 566 10.11 -10.45 9.08
N GLY A 567 8.83 -10.81 9.01
CA GLY A 567 7.80 -10.54 10.02
C GLY A 567 7.28 -9.09 10.10
N LEU A 568 7.96 -8.12 9.48
CA LEU A 568 7.53 -6.73 9.29
C LEU A 568 6.10 -6.57 8.70
N ASN A 569 5.45 -5.44 8.99
CA ASN A 569 4.11 -5.09 8.53
C ASN A 569 4.16 -4.53 7.09
N LEU A 570 3.51 -5.20 6.14
CA LEU A 570 3.41 -4.79 4.73
C LEU A 570 2.09 -4.06 4.40
N GLY A 571 1.30 -3.72 5.41
CA GLY A 571 0.01 -3.05 5.25
C GLY A 571 -1.13 -4.02 4.90
N ASN A 572 -2.15 -3.48 4.23
CA ASN A 572 -3.35 -4.25 3.87
C ASN A 572 -3.05 -5.32 2.81
N PRO A 573 -3.82 -6.41 2.72
CA PRO A 573 -3.56 -7.54 1.82
C PRO A 573 -3.30 -7.20 0.34
N ASN A 574 -3.92 -6.14 -0.21
CA ASN A 574 -3.68 -5.74 -1.61
C ASN A 574 -2.32 -5.06 -1.84
N MET A 575 -1.73 -4.43 -0.83
CA MET A 575 -0.49 -3.66 -0.98
C MET A 575 0.73 -4.53 -1.38
N PRO A 576 1.00 -5.68 -0.76
CA PRO A 576 2.10 -6.54 -1.18
C PRO A 576 1.86 -7.13 -2.58
N VAL A 577 0.61 -7.42 -2.95
CA VAL A 577 0.24 -7.88 -4.31
C VAL A 577 0.56 -6.79 -5.34
N ASN A 578 0.24 -5.53 -5.04
CA ASN A 578 0.60 -4.38 -5.89
C ASN A 578 2.10 -4.31 -6.13
N GLN A 579 2.89 -4.36 -5.05
CA GLN A 579 4.34 -4.25 -5.15
C GLN A 579 4.96 -5.46 -5.86
N GLY A 580 4.49 -6.68 -5.57
CA GLY A 580 4.95 -7.90 -6.22
C GLY A 580 4.69 -7.89 -7.74
N ASN A 581 3.54 -7.38 -8.17
CA ASN A 581 3.24 -7.28 -9.59
C ASN A 581 3.94 -6.08 -10.28
N ALA A 582 4.29 -5.02 -9.56
CA ALA A 582 5.21 -4.00 -10.08
C ALA A 582 6.61 -4.59 -10.38
N ARG A 583 7.14 -5.44 -9.48
CA ARG A 583 8.38 -6.23 -9.71
C ARG A 583 8.26 -7.12 -10.95
N ALA A 584 7.15 -7.84 -11.07
CA ALA A 584 6.90 -8.73 -12.20
C ALA A 584 6.88 -8.00 -13.54
N MET A 585 6.13 -6.89 -13.61
CA MET A 585 6.01 -6.08 -14.82
C MET A 585 7.35 -5.54 -15.29
N ILE A 586 8.15 -4.92 -14.40
CA ILE A 586 9.44 -4.36 -14.83
C ILE A 586 10.42 -5.46 -15.26
N ALA A 587 10.40 -6.63 -14.62
CA ALA A 587 11.23 -7.76 -15.03
C ALA A 587 10.87 -8.26 -16.45
N LEU A 588 9.58 -8.33 -16.79
CA LEU A 588 9.12 -8.73 -18.12
C LEU A 588 9.50 -7.70 -19.20
N LEU A 589 9.34 -6.40 -18.91
CA LEU A 589 9.83 -5.32 -19.79
C LEU A 589 11.34 -5.45 -20.04
N LEU A 590 12.10 -5.80 -19.00
CA LEU A 590 13.55 -5.98 -19.02
C LEU A 590 13.98 -7.44 -19.29
N SER A 591 13.17 -8.21 -20.02
CA SER A 591 13.47 -9.64 -20.25
C SER A 591 14.78 -9.93 -21.00
N GLY A 592 15.31 -8.95 -21.74
CA GLY A 592 16.65 -8.99 -22.34
C GLY A 592 17.79 -8.56 -21.41
N HIS A 593 17.49 -7.98 -20.24
CA HIS A 593 18.47 -7.51 -19.28
C HIS A 593 19.09 -8.70 -18.51
N PRO A 594 20.43 -8.85 -18.49
CA PRO A 594 21.09 -10.00 -17.87
C PRO A 594 20.71 -10.23 -16.40
N ASP A 595 20.64 -9.16 -15.61
CA ASP A 595 20.36 -9.26 -14.18
C ASP A 595 18.85 -9.44 -13.87
N MET A 596 17.95 -9.19 -14.83
CA MET A 596 16.51 -9.39 -14.65
C MET A 596 16.05 -10.76 -15.16
N LYS A 597 16.83 -11.40 -16.02
CA LYS A 597 16.51 -12.70 -16.59
C LYS A 597 16.18 -13.78 -15.54
N PRO A 598 16.92 -13.93 -14.41
CA PRO A 598 16.56 -14.89 -13.36
C PRO A 598 15.20 -14.58 -12.73
N HIS A 599 14.85 -13.30 -12.60
CA HIS A 599 13.56 -12.88 -12.04
C HIS A 599 12.40 -13.23 -12.98
N VAL A 600 12.57 -13.03 -14.29
CA VAL A 600 11.57 -13.38 -15.31
C VAL A 600 11.14 -14.84 -15.22
N GLU A 601 12.05 -15.75 -14.88
CA GLU A 601 11.78 -17.19 -14.74
C GLU A 601 10.83 -17.52 -13.57
N THR A 602 10.69 -16.61 -12.60
CA THR A 602 9.84 -16.79 -11.42
C THR A 602 8.47 -16.12 -11.53
N VAL A 603 8.32 -15.16 -12.46
CA VAL A 603 7.12 -14.30 -12.57
C VAL A 603 5.83 -15.09 -12.78
N GLU A 604 5.85 -16.15 -13.60
CA GLU A 604 4.66 -16.99 -13.81
C GLU A 604 4.16 -17.60 -12.49
N GLN A 605 5.07 -18.20 -11.71
CA GLN A 605 4.71 -18.84 -10.46
C GLN A 605 4.18 -17.82 -9.44
N TYR A 606 4.81 -16.64 -9.36
CA TYR A 606 4.32 -15.57 -8.48
C TYR A 606 2.94 -15.08 -8.88
N ALA A 607 2.69 -14.81 -10.16
CA ALA A 607 1.38 -14.37 -10.64
C ALA A 607 0.29 -15.42 -10.38
N ARG A 608 0.60 -16.71 -10.54
CA ARG A 608 -0.33 -17.81 -10.21
C ARG A 608 -0.60 -17.92 -8.71
N ASN A 609 0.42 -17.72 -7.88
CA ASN A 609 0.26 -17.68 -6.42
C ASN A 609 -0.62 -16.49 -6.02
N ASP A 610 -0.39 -15.31 -6.57
CA ASP A 610 -1.22 -14.12 -6.32
C ASP A 610 -2.67 -14.33 -6.75
N LEU A 611 -2.91 -14.88 -7.95
CA LEU A 611 -4.26 -15.26 -8.37
C LEU A 611 -4.90 -16.21 -7.35
N SER A 612 -4.14 -17.20 -6.86
CA SER A 612 -4.66 -18.17 -5.92
C SER A 612 -4.92 -17.63 -4.51
N GLY A 613 -4.15 -16.63 -4.09
CA GLY A 613 -4.25 -15.99 -2.78
C GLY A 613 -5.27 -14.86 -2.71
N THR A 614 -5.64 -14.29 -3.87
CA THR A 614 -6.58 -13.17 -3.97
C THR A 614 -7.94 -13.56 -4.54
N VAL A 615 -8.00 -14.62 -5.35
CA VAL A 615 -9.24 -15.15 -5.94
C VAL A 615 -9.43 -16.59 -5.48
N ASN A 616 -10.60 -16.89 -4.92
CA ASN A 616 -10.94 -18.23 -4.45
C ASN A 616 -11.28 -19.17 -5.64
N PRO A 617 -11.46 -20.49 -5.42
CA PRO A 617 -11.79 -21.44 -6.49
C PRO A 617 -13.09 -21.13 -7.27
N HIS A 618 -14.02 -20.40 -6.66
CA HIS A 618 -15.31 -19.99 -7.23
C HIS A 618 -15.23 -18.66 -8.01
N GLY A 619 -14.06 -18.03 -8.06
CA GLY A 619 -13.85 -16.75 -8.75
C GLY A 619 -14.08 -15.52 -7.87
N ALA A 620 -14.46 -15.69 -6.60
CA ALA A 620 -14.66 -14.55 -5.71
C ALA A 620 -13.34 -13.96 -5.26
N HIS A 621 -13.23 -12.63 -5.30
CA HIS A 621 -12.03 -11.90 -4.91
C HIS A 621 -12.04 -11.52 -3.42
N MET A 622 -10.88 -11.35 -2.80
CA MET A 622 -10.75 -11.08 -1.37
C MET A 622 -11.13 -9.66 -0.92
N GLY A 623 -11.19 -8.72 -1.85
CA GLY A 623 -11.35 -7.28 -1.61
C GLY A 623 -12.80 -6.78 -1.67
N SER A 624 -13.06 -5.62 -1.09
CA SER A 624 -14.27 -4.83 -1.35
C SER A 624 -14.34 -4.41 -2.82
N VAL A 625 -15.50 -3.94 -3.28
CA VAL A 625 -15.77 -3.74 -4.71
C VAL A 625 -14.72 -2.86 -5.40
N HIS A 626 -14.31 -1.77 -4.76
CA HIS A 626 -13.24 -0.88 -5.25
C HIS A 626 -11.86 -1.56 -5.17
N TYR A 627 -11.55 -2.18 -4.03
CA TYR A 627 -10.23 -2.79 -3.77
C TYR A 627 -10.00 -4.14 -4.47
N VAL A 628 -11.02 -4.72 -5.12
CA VAL A 628 -10.78 -5.72 -6.17
C VAL A 628 -9.80 -5.17 -7.20
N GLY A 629 -9.98 -3.91 -7.61
CA GLY A 629 -9.09 -3.22 -8.53
C GLY A 629 -7.64 -3.16 -8.04
N ALA A 630 -7.43 -2.84 -6.77
CA ALA A 630 -6.10 -2.66 -6.21
C ALA A 630 -5.22 -3.90 -6.39
N ALA A 631 -5.74 -5.11 -6.18
CA ALA A 631 -4.97 -6.34 -6.38
C ALA A 631 -5.06 -6.89 -7.82
N ALA A 632 -6.24 -6.84 -8.46
CA ALA A 632 -6.45 -7.48 -9.74
C ALA A 632 -5.83 -6.72 -10.92
N TYR A 633 -5.87 -5.37 -10.95
CA TYR A 633 -5.27 -4.60 -12.07
C TYR A 633 -3.79 -4.92 -12.32
N PRO A 634 -2.89 -4.85 -11.31
CA PRO A 634 -1.49 -5.18 -11.54
C PRO A 634 -1.27 -6.66 -11.89
N LEU A 635 -2.07 -7.57 -11.34
CA LEU A 635 -2.01 -8.99 -11.69
C LEU A 635 -2.42 -9.24 -13.16
N LEU A 636 -3.48 -8.58 -13.63
CA LEU A 636 -3.90 -8.65 -15.04
C LEU A 636 -2.85 -8.08 -15.99
N ASN A 637 -2.16 -6.99 -15.59
CA ASN A 637 -1.02 -6.46 -16.35
C ASN A 637 0.08 -7.53 -16.50
N THR A 638 0.40 -8.26 -15.42
CA THR A 638 1.39 -9.34 -15.44
C THR A 638 0.96 -10.48 -16.36
N PHE A 639 -0.30 -10.93 -16.27
CA PHE A 639 -0.81 -12.00 -17.14
C PHE A 639 -0.85 -11.60 -18.62
N GLN A 640 -1.24 -10.36 -18.95
CA GLN A 640 -1.18 -9.87 -20.32
C GLN A 640 0.26 -9.86 -20.85
N GLN A 641 1.23 -9.38 -20.07
CA GLN A 641 2.64 -9.41 -20.47
C GLN A 641 3.18 -10.83 -20.63
N LEU A 642 2.89 -11.74 -19.69
CA LEU A 642 3.27 -13.15 -19.80
C LEU A 642 2.75 -13.79 -21.09
N LYS A 643 1.52 -13.44 -21.50
CA LYS A 643 0.95 -13.85 -22.78
C LYS A 643 1.73 -13.23 -23.94
N MET A 644 1.98 -11.93 -23.91
CA MET A 644 2.67 -11.21 -24.99
C MET A 644 4.11 -11.67 -25.22
N VAL A 645 4.84 -12.05 -24.16
CA VAL A 645 6.18 -12.64 -24.29
C VAL A 645 6.17 -14.15 -24.58
N GLY A 646 5.00 -14.74 -24.79
CA GLY A 646 4.83 -16.16 -25.16
C GLY A 646 5.18 -17.14 -24.03
N ARG A 647 5.19 -16.70 -22.76
CA ARG A 647 5.56 -17.55 -21.61
C ARG A 647 4.35 -18.26 -21.02
N TYR A 648 3.27 -17.53 -20.74
CA TYR A 648 2.09 -18.09 -20.12
C TYR A 648 0.83 -17.33 -20.51
N ASP A 649 -0.15 -18.03 -21.10
CA ASP A 649 -1.48 -17.48 -21.35
C ASP A 649 -2.45 -17.90 -20.24
N ALA A 650 -2.56 -17.07 -19.20
CA ALA A 650 -3.50 -17.30 -18.11
C ALA A 650 -4.96 -17.21 -18.58
N PHE A 651 -5.26 -16.44 -19.63
CA PHE A 651 -6.62 -16.29 -20.15
C PHE A 651 -7.10 -17.57 -20.88
N ALA A 652 -6.17 -18.36 -21.40
CA ALA A 652 -6.47 -19.70 -21.93
C ALA A 652 -6.42 -20.81 -20.86
N LYS A 653 -5.51 -20.71 -19.88
CA LYS A 653 -5.17 -21.83 -18.98
C LYS A 653 -5.81 -21.77 -17.59
N GLU A 654 -6.15 -20.58 -17.08
CA GLU A 654 -6.65 -20.40 -15.71
C GLU A 654 -8.17 -20.22 -15.69
N GLU A 655 -8.91 -21.31 -15.50
CA GLU A 655 -10.39 -21.25 -15.41
C GLU A 655 -10.86 -20.36 -14.24
N ARG A 656 -10.04 -20.26 -13.18
CA ARG A 656 -10.29 -19.36 -12.04
C ARG A 656 -10.41 -17.90 -12.49
N LEU A 657 -9.63 -17.48 -13.47
CA LEU A 657 -9.66 -16.12 -14.01
C LEU A 657 -10.95 -15.86 -14.80
N ALA A 658 -11.46 -16.86 -15.52
CA ALA A 658 -12.75 -16.76 -16.21
C ALA A 658 -13.92 -16.67 -15.23
N ARG A 659 -13.88 -17.45 -14.13
CA ARG A 659 -14.86 -17.33 -13.03
C ARG A 659 -14.78 -15.97 -12.35
N PHE A 660 -13.58 -15.42 -12.15
CA PHE A 660 -13.40 -14.06 -11.65
C PHE A 660 -14.03 -13.00 -12.55
N ALA A 661 -13.91 -13.15 -13.87
CA ALA A 661 -14.55 -12.23 -14.81
C ALA A 661 -16.08 -12.24 -14.67
N ASP A 662 -16.70 -13.41 -14.47
CA ASP A 662 -18.14 -13.53 -14.24
C ASP A 662 -18.56 -12.98 -12.86
N PHE A 663 -17.79 -13.28 -11.82
CA PHE A 663 -17.90 -12.66 -10.48
C PHE A 663 -17.92 -11.14 -10.56
N TYR A 664 -16.96 -10.56 -11.28
CA TYR A 664 -16.80 -9.12 -11.34
C TYR A 664 -17.91 -8.46 -12.17
N MET A 665 -18.36 -9.06 -13.28
CA MET A 665 -19.52 -8.56 -14.04
C MET A 665 -20.80 -8.52 -13.20
N ASN A 666 -20.99 -9.43 -12.25
CA ASN A 666 -22.18 -9.47 -11.40
C ASN A 666 -22.28 -8.32 -10.38
N PHE A 667 -21.26 -7.46 -10.30
CA PHE A 667 -21.36 -6.16 -9.64
C PHE A 667 -22.23 -5.15 -10.36
N LEU A 668 -22.47 -5.34 -11.66
CA LEU A 668 -23.11 -4.32 -12.48
C LEU A 668 -24.51 -3.98 -11.97
N THR A 669 -24.74 -2.72 -11.63
CA THR A 669 -26.06 -2.17 -11.36
C THR A 669 -26.94 -2.29 -12.62
N PRO A 670 -28.28 -2.20 -12.49
CA PRO A 670 -29.11 -1.68 -13.58
C PRO A 670 -28.53 -0.37 -14.14
N PRO A 671 -28.95 0.11 -15.33
CA PRO A 671 -28.57 1.43 -15.82
C PRO A 671 -28.73 2.48 -14.71
N GLU A 672 -27.62 3.03 -14.21
CA GLU A 672 -27.62 3.76 -12.95
C GLU A 672 -28.13 5.19 -13.19
N VAL A 673 -29.40 5.39 -12.85
CA VAL A 673 -30.14 6.62 -13.12
C VAL A 673 -29.53 7.84 -12.43
N ARG A 674 -28.80 7.64 -11.32
CA ARG A 674 -28.04 8.68 -10.63
C ARG A 674 -26.91 9.26 -11.49
N PHE A 675 -26.35 8.48 -12.42
CA PHE A 675 -25.20 8.85 -13.26
C PHE A 675 -25.53 8.79 -14.76
N GLY A 676 -26.76 9.14 -15.14
CA GLY A 676 -27.14 9.29 -16.56
C GLY A 676 -27.40 7.97 -17.28
N GLY A 677 -27.69 6.90 -16.55
CA GLY A 677 -28.02 5.58 -17.13
C GLY A 677 -26.81 4.75 -17.53
N LEU A 678 -25.60 5.18 -17.18
CA LEU A 678 -24.40 4.33 -17.30
C LEU A 678 -24.49 3.18 -16.28
N ARG A 679 -24.05 1.97 -16.64
CA ARG A 679 -23.92 0.90 -15.63
C ARG A 679 -22.72 1.17 -14.74
N LYS A 680 -22.85 0.84 -13.46
CA LYS A 680 -21.82 1.02 -12.44
C LYS A 680 -21.62 -0.28 -11.66
N ILE A 681 -20.57 -0.37 -10.86
CA ILE A 681 -20.45 -1.41 -9.83
C ILE A 681 -21.11 -0.90 -8.55
N VAL A 682 -21.68 -1.78 -7.73
CA VAL A 682 -22.30 -1.42 -6.44
C VAL A 682 -21.26 -0.96 -5.41
N ALA A 683 -21.65 -0.10 -4.47
CA ALA A 683 -20.83 0.26 -3.30
C ALA A 683 -21.04 -0.80 -2.20
N ILE A 684 -20.00 -1.56 -1.85
CA ILE A 684 -19.97 -2.49 -0.69
C ILE A 684 -18.54 -2.44 -0.12
N GLY A 685 -18.40 -2.28 1.19
CA GLY A 685 -17.14 -2.00 1.88
C GLY A 685 -16.59 -0.60 1.62
N ASP A 686 -15.26 -0.45 1.69
CA ASP A 686 -14.62 0.77 1.21
C ASP A 686 -14.71 0.80 -0.32
N GLY A 687 -15.86 1.21 -0.86
CA GLY A 687 -16.13 1.24 -2.29
C GLY A 687 -17.25 2.20 -2.67
N SER A 688 -17.21 2.69 -3.91
CA SER A 688 -18.19 3.65 -4.43
C SER A 688 -19.00 3.07 -5.58
N THR A 689 -20.13 3.70 -5.92
CA THR A 689 -20.86 3.34 -7.14
C THR A 689 -20.14 3.91 -8.37
N GLU A 690 -19.25 3.13 -8.99
CA GLU A 690 -18.30 3.65 -9.98
C GLU A 690 -18.18 2.82 -11.26
N GLY A 691 -17.53 3.39 -12.28
CA GLY A 691 -17.17 2.66 -13.49
C GLY A 691 -15.87 1.86 -13.31
N SER A 692 -15.64 0.84 -14.15
CA SER A 692 -14.43 0.02 -14.06
C SER A 692 -13.76 -0.21 -15.42
N VAL A 693 -12.43 -0.07 -15.44
CA VAL A 693 -11.59 -0.38 -16.61
C VAL A 693 -11.38 -1.88 -16.77
N MET A 694 -11.61 -2.66 -15.70
CA MET A 694 -11.28 -4.08 -15.64
C MET A 694 -12.00 -4.90 -16.69
N TYR A 695 -13.24 -4.50 -17.02
CA TYR A 695 -14.03 -5.16 -18.06
C TYR A 695 -13.32 -5.14 -19.42
N GLY A 696 -12.83 -3.98 -19.87
CA GLY A 696 -12.12 -3.88 -21.14
C GLY A 696 -10.76 -4.61 -21.12
N GLN A 697 -10.07 -4.59 -19.98
CA GLN A 697 -8.77 -5.26 -19.84
C GLN A 697 -8.93 -6.80 -19.87
N LEU A 698 -9.88 -7.35 -19.10
CA LEU A 698 -10.21 -8.76 -19.13
C LEU A 698 -10.68 -9.19 -20.53
N ALA A 699 -11.52 -8.38 -21.17
CA ALA A 699 -11.99 -8.67 -22.53
C ALA A 699 -10.83 -8.80 -23.51
N THR A 700 -9.85 -7.91 -23.42
CA THR A 700 -8.66 -7.92 -24.27
C THR A 700 -7.80 -9.17 -24.04
N GLY A 701 -7.60 -9.56 -22.78
CA GLY A 701 -6.90 -10.81 -22.45
C GLY A 701 -7.61 -12.06 -22.99
N PHE A 702 -8.94 -12.13 -22.86
CA PHE A 702 -9.76 -13.27 -23.30
C PHE A 702 -10.11 -13.28 -24.80
N ALA A 703 -9.76 -12.25 -25.58
CA ALA A 703 -10.26 -12.05 -26.94
C ALA A 703 -10.11 -13.30 -27.85
N GLU A 704 -8.96 -13.97 -27.78
CA GLU A 704 -8.69 -15.18 -28.58
C GLU A 704 -9.17 -16.46 -27.87
N ALA A 705 -8.97 -16.55 -26.55
CA ALA A 705 -9.18 -17.78 -25.79
C ALA A 705 -10.68 -18.04 -25.47
N LYS A 706 -11.44 -16.99 -25.19
CA LYS A 706 -12.87 -17.03 -24.83
C LYS A 706 -13.61 -15.84 -25.46
N PRO A 707 -13.79 -15.82 -26.80
CA PRO A 707 -14.33 -14.67 -27.53
C PRO A 707 -15.74 -14.25 -27.09
N GLU A 708 -16.60 -15.20 -26.69
CA GLU A 708 -17.94 -14.88 -26.17
C GLU A 708 -17.90 -14.16 -24.82
N LEU A 709 -17.02 -14.61 -23.91
CA LEU A 709 -16.79 -13.94 -22.62
C LEU A 709 -16.18 -12.55 -22.86
N SER A 710 -15.21 -12.45 -23.77
CA SER A 710 -14.62 -11.18 -24.20
C SER A 710 -15.69 -10.20 -24.70
N ALA A 711 -16.61 -10.65 -25.55
CA ALA A 711 -17.69 -9.80 -26.08
C ALA A 711 -18.66 -9.32 -24.99
N ARG A 712 -19.01 -10.17 -24.01
CA ARG A 712 -19.81 -9.78 -22.84
C ARG A 712 -19.11 -8.73 -21.98
N LEU A 713 -17.81 -8.93 -21.73
CA LEU A 713 -16.97 -7.98 -20.98
C LEU A 713 -16.84 -6.63 -21.71
N MET A 714 -16.68 -6.63 -23.03
CA MET A 714 -16.73 -5.38 -23.81
C MET A 714 -18.09 -4.70 -23.72
N GLY A 715 -19.19 -5.47 -23.67
CA GLY A 715 -20.52 -4.90 -23.41
C GLY A 715 -20.64 -4.25 -22.03
N ALA A 716 -20.08 -4.86 -20.99
CA ALA A 716 -20.00 -4.27 -19.66
C ALA A 716 -19.21 -2.96 -19.68
N TRP A 717 -18.04 -2.96 -20.32
CA TRP A 717 -17.19 -1.77 -20.44
C TRP A 717 -17.88 -0.63 -21.21
N ARG A 718 -18.54 -0.94 -22.33
CA ARG A 718 -19.25 0.06 -23.15
C ARG A 718 -20.45 0.65 -22.44
N THR A 719 -21.29 -0.19 -21.83
CA THR A 719 -22.45 0.28 -21.06
C THR A 719 -22.06 1.01 -19.76
N GLY A 720 -20.85 0.77 -19.25
CA GLY A 720 -20.24 1.55 -18.17
C GLY A 720 -19.63 2.89 -18.60
N GLY A 721 -19.66 3.23 -19.90
CA GLY A 721 -19.22 4.52 -20.43
C GLY A 721 -17.78 4.55 -20.94
N ASN A 722 -17.23 3.42 -21.37
CA ASN A 722 -15.88 3.31 -21.94
C ASN A 722 -14.80 3.90 -21.00
N VAL A 723 -14.70 3.35 -19.79
CA VAL A 723 -13.85 3.91 -18.74
C VAL A 723 -12.38 3.60 -19.03
N HIS A 724 -11.52 4.61 -18.87
CA HIS A 724 -10.07 4.47 -18.86
C HIS A 724 -9.49 5.03 -17.56
N GLY A 725 -8.27 4.59 -17.22
CA GLY A 725 -7.51 5.07 -16.06
C GLY A 725 -6.02 4.75 -16.15
N ARG A 726 -5.26 5.23 -15.16
CA ARG A 726 -3.79 5.12 -15.07
C ARG A 726 -3.25 4.21 -13.96
N PHE A 727 -4.11 3.52 -13.22
CA PHE A 727 -3.65 2.70 -12.10
C PHE A 727 -2.73 1.58 -12.65
N GLN A 728 -1.47 1.56 -12.20
CA GLN A 728 -0.40 0.69 -12.71
C GLN A 728 -0.14 0.89 -14.23
N GLY A 729 -0.10 2.13 -14.70
CA GLY A 729 0.09 2.50 -16.11
C GLY A 729 -1.22 2.61 -16.91
N SER A 730 -1.13 3.25 -18.08
CA SER A 730 -2.30 3.65 -18.87
C SER A 730 -3.09 2.46 -19.40
N SER A 731 -4.40 2.44 -19.15
CA SER A 731 -5.33 1.45 -19.72
C SER A 731 -5.49 1.56 -21.25
N LEU A 732 -5.08 2.68 -21.87
CA LEU A 732 -5.06 2.84 -23.33
C LEU A 732 -4.17 1.79 -24.02
N LEU A 733 -3.16 1.29 -23.30
CA LEU A 733 -2.24 0.25 -23.78
C LEU A 733 -2.75 -1.17 -23.51
N LYS A 734 -3.84 -1.33 -22.77
CA LYS A 734 -4.29 -2.61 -22.18
C LYS A 734 -5.64 -3.08 -22.71
N ILE A 735 -6.37 -2.19 -23.42
CA ILE A 735 -7.72 -2.40 -23.89
C ILE A 735 -7.76 -2.20 -25.40
N ASP A 736 -8.19 -3.23 -26.14
CA ASP A 736 -8.53 -3.11 -27.57
C ASP A 736 -10.00 -2.66 -27.70
N GLU A 737 -10.22 -1.36 -27.93
CA GLU A 737 -11.56 -0.75 -28.00
C GLU A 737 -12.41 -1.29 -29.16
N GLU A 738 -11.78 -1.90 -30.17
CA GLU A 738 -12.43 -2.38 -31.40
C GLU A 738 -12.94 -3.82 -31.30
N LEU A 739 -12.72 -4.49 -30.17
CA LEU A 739 -13.21 -5.85 -29.96
C LEU A 739 -14.74 -5.94 -30.10
N PRO A 740 -15.28 -7.09 -30.54
CA PRO A 740 -16.71 -7.34 -30.56
C PRO A 740 -17.33 -7.11 -29.18
N SER A 741 -18.61 -6.72 -29.15
CA SER A 741 -19.33 -6.47 -27.92
C SER A 741 -20.75 -7.01 -27.99
N THR A 742 -21.17 -7.64 -26.92
CA THR A 742 -22.54 -8.10 -26.69
C THR A 742 -22.97 -7.72 -25.27
N GLY A 743 -24.27 -7.58 -25.03
CA GLY A 743 -24.77 -7.33 -23.67
C GLY A 743 -24.30 -8.42 -22.67
N PRO A 744 -23.91 -8.08 -21.43
CA PRO A 744 -23.46 -9.06 -20.44
C PRO A 744 -24.48 -10.18 -20.12
N ALA A 745 -25.77 -9.93 -20.33
CA ALA A 745 -26.88 -10.87 -20.14
C ALA A 745 -26.89 -11.53 -18.74
N LEU A 746 -26.82 -10.72 -17.68
CA LEU A 746 -26.71 -11.23 -16.31
C LEU A 746 -28.06 -11.70 -15.75
N GLY A 747 -28.01 -12.78 -14.99
CA GLY A 747 -29.12 -13.32 -14.21
C GLY A 747 -28.78 -13.37 -12.72
N SER A 748 -29.49 -14.21 -11.97
CA SER A 748 -29.13 -14.49 -10.58
C SER A 748 -27.87 -15.35 -10.53
N ALA A 749 -26.97 -15.07 -9.59
CA ALA A 749 -25.71 -15.80 -9.42
C ALA A 749 -25.29 -15.85 -7.94
N THR A 750 -24.45 -16.82 -7.59
CA THR A 750 -23.86 -16.95 -6.25
C THR A 750 -22.36 -17.16 -6.33
N PHE A 751 -21.63 -16.50 -5.45
CA PHE A 751 -20.18 -16.54 -5.36
C PHE A 751 -19.79 -16.90 -3.93
N PRO A 752 -19.70 -18.21 -3.61
CA PRO A 752 -19.34 -18.69 -2.28
C PRO A 752 -18.08 -18.02 -1.76
N GLY A 753 -18.11 -17.60 -0.50
CA GLY A 753 -17.03 -16.83 0.13
C GLY A 753 -17.20 -15.31 0.06
N TRP A 754 -18.17 -14.77 -0.69
CA TRP A 754 -18.32 -13.32 -0.87
C TRP A 754 -19.79 -12.82 -0.90
N TYR A 755 -20.57 -13.06 -1.96
CA TYR A 755 -21.96 -12.57 -2.10
C TYR A 755 -22.83 -13.47 -2.98
N SER A 756 -24.15 -13.24 -2.93
CA SER A 756 -25.08 -13.70 -3.96
C SER A 756 -25.85 -12.51 -4.55
N VAL A 757 -26.21 -12.61 -5.83
CA VAL A 757 -27.08 -11.64 -6.52
C VAL A 757 -28.34 -12.31 -7.03
N LEU A 758 -29.51 -11.77 -6.67
CA LEU A 758 -30.79 -12.14 -7.23
C LEU A 758 -31.14 -11.11 -8.29
N ARG A 759 -31.36 -11.51 -9.55
CA ARG A 759 -31.62 -10.57 -10.65
C ARG A 759 -32.65 -11.09 -11.64
N HIS A 760 -33.57 -10.21 -12.03
CA HIS A 760 -34.52 -10.39 -13.12
C HIS A 760 -34.62 -9.15 -14.01
N GLY A 761 -35.07 -9.35 -15.25
CA GLY A 761 -35.35 -8.27 -16.19
C GLY A 761 -34.12 -7.52 -16.71
N TRP A 762 -32.97 -8.19 -16.85
CA TRP A 762 -31.73 -7.58 -17.35
C TRP A 762 -31.96 -6.75 -18.61
N ASN A 763 -31.44 -5.52 -18.60
CA ASN A 763 -31.52 -4.57 -19.70
C ASN A 763 -32.95 -4.23 -20.14
N THR A 764 -33.90 -4.28 -19.20
CA THR A 764 -35.27 -3.79 -19.39
C THR A 764 -35.57 -2.66 -18.39
N PRO A 765 -36.61 -1.83 -18.63
CA PRO A 765 -37.08 -0.85 -17.65
C PRO A 765 -37.62 -1.45 -16.34
N ASN A 766 -37.63 -2.78 -16.22
CA ASN A 766 -38.11 -3.54 -15.06
C ASN A 766 -36.95 -4.25 -14.32
N GLU A 767 -35.70 -4.01 -14.71
CA GLU A 767 -34.54 -4.67 -14.12
C GLU A 767 -34.50 -4.49 -12.59
N THR A 768 -34.51 -5.61 -11.86
CA THR A 768 -34.50 -5.64 -10.40
C THR A 768 -33.37 -6.57 -9.95
N ALA A 769 -32.52 -6.08 -9.04
CA ALA A 769 -31.34 -6.77 -8.57
C ALA A 769 -31.13 -6.58 -7.07
N ILE A 770 -30.76 -7.65 -6.36
CA ILE A 770 -30.46 -7.65 -4.93
C ILE A 770 -29.12 -8.34 -4.70
N TRP A 771 -28.17 -7.64 -4.09
CA TRP A 771 -26.91 -8.22 -3.63
C TRP A 771 -27.05 -8.53 -2.14
N VAL A 772 -26.65 -9.73 -1.74
CA VAL A 772 -26.63 -10.19 -0.34
C VAL A 772 -25.20 -10.55 0.03
N THR A 773 -24.60 -9.74 0.90
CA THR A 773 -23.21 -9.93 1.35
C THR A 773 -23.15 -11.10 2.33
N GLY A 774 -22.20 -12.00 2.13
CA GLY A 774 -22.03 -13.15 3.01
C GLY A 774 -20.90 -14.06 2.58
N GLY A 775 -19.76 -13.92 3.27
CA GLY A 775 -18.68 -14.88 3.19
C GLY A 775 -17.39 -14.42 3.87
N GLU A 776 -16.44 -15.34 4.00
CA GLU A 776 -15.20 -15.14 4.75
C GLU A 776 -14.00 -14.77 3.87
N ASP A 777 -14.08 -15.01 2.56
CA ASP A 777 -13.03 -14.57 1.63
C ASP A 777 -13.05 -13.05 1.47
N TYR A 778 -14.19 -12.40 1.69
CA TYR A 778 -14.27 -10.95 1.83
C TYR A 778 -13.54 -10.47 3.09
N ARG A 779 -12.33 -9.94 2.92
CA ARG A 779 -11.45 -9.60 4.04
C ARG A 779 -10.57 -8.37 3.85
N ASP A 780 -10.34 -7.93 2.62
CA ASP A 780 -9.57 -6.73 2.34
C ASP A 780 -10.51 -5.52 2.14
N HIS A 781 -10.30 -4.47 2.95
CA HIS A 781 -11.16 -3.27 2.98
C HIS A 781 -12.66 -3.55 3.22
N ARG A 782 -12.93 -4.55 4.06
CA ARG A 782 -14.30 -4.91 4.44
C ARG A 782 -14.88 -4.01 5.52
N HIS A 783 -16.20 -3.87 5.52
CA HIS A 783 -16.95 -3.29 6.63
C HIS A 783 -17.48 -4.39 7.57
N SER A 784 -18.23 -3.97 8.59
CA SER A 784 -19.04 -4.85 9.44
C SER A 784 -20.39 -5.18 8.77
N ASP A 785 -20.36 -5.57 7.49
CA ASP A 785 -21.52 -5.58 6.57
C ASP A 785 -21.99 -7.00 6.17
N ASN A 786 -21.50 -8.04 6.84
CA ASN A 786 -21.97 -9.41 6.60
C ASN A 786 -23.49 -9.50 6.83
N GLY A 787 -24.23 -9.98 5.81
CA GLY A 787 -25.68 -10.04 5.81
C GLY A 787 -26.37 -8.81 5.26
N SER A 788 -25.63 -7.75 4.91
CA SER A 788 -26.21 -6.55 4.29
C SER A 788 -26.85 -6.85 2.94
N VAL A 789 -27.83 -6.02 2.58
CA VAL A 789 -28.46 -6.05 1.26
C VAL A 789 -28.34 -4.72 0.53
N VAL A 790 -28.03 -4.78 -0.76
CA VAL A 790 -28.14 -3.67 -1.71
C VAL A 790 -29.24 -4.01 -2.71
N ILE A 791 -30.19 -3.11 -2.92
CA ILE A 791 -31.42 -3.35 -3.68
C ILE A 791 -31.63 -2.27 -4.73
N TYR A 792 -31.78 -2.71 -5.98
CA TYR A 792 -32.32 -1.92 -7.06
C TYR A 792 -33.60 -2.57 -7.54
N ALA A 793 -34.64 -1.77 -7.77
CA ALA A 793 -35.91 -2.25 -8.28
C ALA A 793 -36.39 -1.39 -9.44
N LEU A 794 -36.91 -2.06 -10.47
CA LEU A 794 -37.46 -1.40 -11.68
C LEU A 794 -36.50 -0.40 -12.32
N GLY A 795 -35.17 -0.65 -12.26
CA GLY A 795 -34.15 0.23 -12.81
C GLY A 795 -33.76 1.44 -11.94
N ALA A 796 -34.23 1.53 -10.70
CA ALA A 796 -33.88 2.60 -9.76
C ALA A 796 -33.28 2.05 -8.45
N PRO A 797 -32.39 2.79 -7.76
CA PRO A 797 -31.88 2.37 -6.46
C PRO A 797 -32.99 2.47 -5.40
N LEU A 798 -33.12 1.42 -4.58
CA LEU A 798 -34.08 1.35 -3.47
C LEU A 798 -33.36 1.39 -2.12
N SER A 799 -32.30 0.61 -1.98
CA SER A 799 -31.42 0.55 -0.80
C SER A 799 -29.99 0.39 -1.29
N VAL A 800 -29.11 1.35 -1.00
CA VAL A 800 -27.69 1.26 -1.39
C VAL A 800 -26.82 1.35 -0.15
N ASP A 801 -25.65 0.72 -0.21
CA ASP A 801 -24.63 0.95 0.81
C ASP A 801 -24.01 2.33 0.62
N TRP A 802 -23.35 2.82 1.67
CA TRP A 802 -22.72 4.14 1.66
C TRP A 802 -21.46 4.12 0.79
N GLY A 803 -21.44 4.98 -0.23
CA GLY A 803 -20.32 5.05 -1.19
C GLY A 803 -18.97 5.65 -0.76
N PRO A 804 -18.76 6.28 0.42
CA PRO A 804 -17.46 6.83 0.80
C PRO A 804 -16.37 5.78 1.06
N ILE A 805 -15.21 5.93 0.41
CA ILE A 805 -14.06 5.01 0.57
C ILE A 805 -13.22 5.37 1.80
N TYR A 806 -13.02 6.67 2.06
CA TYR A 806 -12.13 7.12 3.12
C TYR A 806 -12.80 8.10 4.09
N TYR A 807 -13.46 9.15 3.56
CA TYR A 807 -14.06 10.19 4.40
C TYR A 807 -15.45 10.61 3.88
N PRO A 808 -16.49 10.52 4.73
CA PRO A 808 -16.48 9.87 6.05
C PRO A 808 -16.20 8.35 5.97
N HIS A 809 -15.61 7.74 7.00
CA HIS A 809 -15.40 6.29 7.05
C HIS A 809 -16.61 5.62 7.69
N VAL A 810 -17.37 4.83 6.92
CA VAL A 810 -18.71 4.33 7.30
C VAL A 810 -18.70 2.81 7.44
N HIS A 811 -17.89 2.30 8.37
CA HIS A 811 -17.56 0.87 8.45
C HIS A 811 -18.32 0.10 9.53
N GLY A 812 -19.03 0.80 10.41
CA GLY A 812 -19.78 0.22 11.52
C GLY A 812 -21.04 -0.52 11.07
N GLY A 813 -21.28 -1.71 11.64
CA GLY A 813 -22.38 -2.59 11.26
C GLY A 813 -23.77 -1.95 11.35
N PHE A 814 -23.90 -0.97 12.26
CA PHE A 814 -25.16 -0.28 12.54
C PHE A 814 -25.61 0.65 11.41
N LEU A 815 -24.73 0.91 10.44
CA LEU A 815 -24.97 1.79 9.30
C LEU A 815 -25.31 1.06 8.00
N HIS A 816 -25.41 -0.27 8.01
CA HIS A 816 -25.73 -1.06 6.82
C HIS A 816 -27.13 -1.71 6.92
N SER A 817 -27.68 -2.13 5.78
CA SER A 817 -29.01 -2.79 5.70
C SER A 817 -29.00 -4.24 6.20
N LEU A 818 -28.77 -4.45 7.50
CA LEU A 818 -28.61 -5.76 8.15
C LEU A 818 -29.31 -5.84 9.53
N VAL A 819 -29.16 -6.96 10.24
CA VAL A 819 -29.61 -7.09 11.64
C VAL A 819 -28.41 -7.17 12.58
N LEU A 820 -28.43 -6.40 13.68
CA LEU A 820 -27.48 -6.52 14.78
C LEU A 820 -28.18 -6.87 16.10
N PRO A 821 -27.55 -7.63 17.01
CA PRO A 821 -27.94 -7.63 18.41
C PRO A 821 -27.82 -6.21 18.99
N GLU A 822 -28.78 -5.78 19.81
CA GLU A 822 -28.71 -4.44 20.43
C GLU A 822 -27.46 -4.27 21.29
N SER A 823 -27.00 -5.33 21.95
CA SER A 823 -25.76 -5.34 22.72
C SER A 823 -24.49 -5.13 21.88
N ALA A 824 -24.54 -5.44 20.59
CA ALA A 824 -23.44 -5.31 19.65
C ALA A 824 -23.49 -3.98 18.88
N ALA A 825 -24.53 -3.16 19.07
CA ALA A 825 -24.68 -1.89 18.38
C ALA A 825 -23.67 -0.83 18.85
N GLY A 826 -23.15 -0.92 20.08
CA GLY A 826 -22.19 0.03 20.64
C GLY A 826 -22.73 1.45 20.87
N HIS A 827 -24.00 1.69 20.54
CA HIS A 827 -24.72 2.95 20.65
C HIS A 827 -26.20 2.66 20.95
N PRO A 828 -26.90 3.45 21.78
CA PRO A 828 -28.33 3.27 21.99
C PRO A 828 -29.10 3.32 20.66
N TRP A 829 -29.99 2.36 20.44
CA TRP A 829 -30.60 2.15 19.13
C TRP A 829 -31.44 3.33 18.62
N ASP A 830 -31.99 4.13 19.53
CA ASP A 830 -32.89 5.26 19.31
C ASP A 830 -32.27 6.63 19.62
N ALA A 831 -30.98 6.68 19.99
CA ALA A 831 -30.29 7.95 20.22
C ALA A 831 -29.87 8.62 18.90
N ASP A 832 -29.92 9.95 18.89
CA ASP A 832 -29.48 10.79 17.77
C ASP A 832 -27.94 10.81 17.65
N ASP A 833 -27.41 11.45 16.61
CA ASP A 833 -25.96 11.63 16.38
C ASP A 833 -25.15 10.32 16.34
N VAL A 834 -25.64 9.36 15.54
CA VAL A 834 -25.06 8.01 15.49
C VAL A 834 -23.63 8.03 14.96
N PRO A 835 -22.62 7.53 15.70
CA PRO A 835 -21.25 7.46 15.21
C PRO A 835 -21.09 6.50 14.01
N LEU A 836 -20.07 6.70 13.19
CA LEU A 836 -19.92 5.98 11.92
C LEU A 836 -19.16 4.64 12.02
N ASP A 837 -18.63 4.35 13.20
CA ASP A 837 -17.80 3.19 13.54
C ASP A 837 -18.51 2.18 14.46
N VAL A 838 -19.78 2.42 14.80
CA VAL A 838 -20.54 1.59 15.74
C VAL A 838 -21.24 0.40 15.07
N GLY A 839 -21.30 -0.72 15.78
CA GLY A 839 -21.89 -1.97 15.32
C GLY A 839 -20.86 -3.03 14.99
N ASP A 840 -20.81 -4.08 15.80
CA ASP A 840 -19.88 -5.20 15.61
C ASP A 840 -20.24 -6.07 14.40
N ARG A 841 -19.22 -6.72 13.85
CA ARG A 841 -19.34 -7.62 12.69
C ARG A 841 -19.89 -8.99 13.08
N TRP A 842 -20.70 -9.58 12.20
CA TRP A 842 -20.92 -11.03 12.16
C TRP A 842 -19.67 -11.75 11.63
N PHE A 843 -18.93 -12.40 12.52
CA PHE A 843 -17.56 -12.88 12.25
C PHE A 843 -17.48 -14.03 11.24
N ALA A 844 -18.50 -14.90 11.21
CA ALA A 844 -18.60 -16.03 10.30
C ALA A 844 -19.85 -15.94 9.42
N ALA A 845 -19.74 -16.36 8.17
CA ALA A 845 -20.83 -16.37 7.19
C ALA A 845 -20.78 -17.65 6.34
N ASP A 846 -21.91 -18.35 6.24
CA ASP A 846 -22.03 -19.66 5.61
C ASP A 846 -23.28 -19.73 4.71
N PRO A 847 -23.12 -19.75 3.37
CA PRO A 847 -24.22 -19.93 2.43
C PRO A 847 -24.96 -21.26 2.67
N GLN A 848 -26.28 -21.20 2.87
CA GLN A 848 -27.11 -22.39 3.14
C GLN A 848 -27.91 -22.86 1.92
N GLY A 849 -28.20 -21.98 0.96
CA GLY A 849 -28.96 -22.33 -0.23
C GLY A 849 -29.09 -21.18 -1.23
N PHE A 850 -29.18 -21.54 -2.50
CA PHE A 850 -29.40 -20.62 -3.61
C PHE A 850 -30.28 -21.29 -4.67
N GLU A 851 -31.39 -20.64 -5.03
CA GLU A 851 -32.36 -21.13 -6.01
C GLU A 851 -32.65 -20.04 -7.05
N THR A 852 -32.80 -20.43 -8.31
CA THR A 852 -33.20 -19.52 -9.38
C THR A 852 -34.20 -20.21 -10.32
N GLY A 853 -35.19 -19.45 -10.77
CA GLY A 853 -36.20 -19.88 -11.75
C GLY A 853 -36.57 -18.73 -12.68
N ALA A 854 -37.52 -18.93 -13.59
CA ALA A 854 -37.87 -17.93 -14.60
C ALA A 854 -38.40 -16.61 -13.99
N ASN A 855 -39.16 -16.72 -12.90
CA ASN A 855 -39.88 -15.60 -12.28
C ASN A 855 -39.55 -15.42 -10.79
N SER A 856 -38.52 -16.09 -10.28
CA SER A 856 -38.09 -15.91 -8.90
C SER A 856 -36.64 -16.36 -8.68
N ALA A 857 -36.02 -15.80 -7.65
CA ALA A 857 -34.74 -16.25 -7.13
C ALA A 857 -34.71 -16.13 -5.61
N HIS A 858 -33.90 -16.96 -4.95
CA HIS A 858 -33.85 -17.06 -3.50
C HIS A 858 -32.45 -17.39 -3.03
N VAL A 859 -32.02 -16.75 -1.94
CA VAL A 859 -30.78 -17.06 -1.25
C VAL A 859 -31.02 -17.17 0.24
N LYS A 860 -30.32 -18.09 0.88
CA LYS A 860 -30.33 -18.30 2.32
C LYS A 860 -28.90 -18.39 2.83
N SER A 861 -28.57 -17.59 3.85
CA SER A 861 -27.24 -17.51 4.44
C SER A 861 -27.32 -17.48 5.96
N ARG A 862 -26.32 -18.08 6.59
CA ARG A 862 -26.17 -18.15 8.04
C ARG A 862 -24.99 -17.29 8.49
N TYR A 863 -25.14 -16.61 9.62
CA TYR A 863 -24.17 -15.71 10.23
C TYR A 863 -24.03 -16.02 11.72
N ARG A 864 -22.82 -15.90 12.28
CA ARG A 864 -22.56 -16.19 13.71
C ARG A 864 -21.79 -15.08 14.40
N MET A 865 -22.16 -14.80 15.65
CA MET A 865 -21.49 -13.86 16.54
C MET A 865 -21.21 -14.58 17.86
N GLY A 866 -19.94 -14.95 18.06
CA GLY A 866 -19.57 -15.88 19.14
C GLY A 866 -20.25 -17.25 18.99
N ASP A 867 -20.32 -17.99 20.10
CA ASP A 867 -20.95 -19.31 20.17
C ASP A 867 -22.45 -19.25 20.56
N ASP A 868 -22.93 -18.09 21.02
CA ASP A 868 -24.23 -17.94 21.67
C ASP A 868 -25.34 -17.41 20.76
N LEU A 869 -25.02 -16.96 19.54
CA LEU A 869 -25.99 -16.41 18.60
C LEU A 869 -25.70 -16.75 17.14
N GLU A 870 -26.71 -17.32 16.50
CA GLU A 870 -26.77 -17.58 15.06
C GLU A 870 -27.93 -16.81 14.44
N TRP A 871 -27.68 -16.20 13.29
CA TRP A 871 -28.66 -15.51 12.46
C TRP A 871 -28.75 -16.16 11.08
N VAL A 872 -29.95 -16.52 10.65
CA VAL A 872 -30.23 -17.00 9.29
C VAL A 872 -31.08 -15.96 8.56
N ARG A 873 -30.55 -15.43 7.46
CA ARG A 873 -31.26 -14.54 6.54
C ARG A 873 -31.66 -15.29 5.29
N SER A 874 -32.92 -15.15 4.90
CA SER A 874 -33.52 -15.68 3.68
C SER A 874 -34.05 -14.51 2.86
N VAL A 875 -33.59 -14.34 1.61
CA VAL A 875 -33.98 -13.25 0.71
C VAL A 875 -34.55 -13.85 -0.57
N ARG A 876 -35.79 -13.50 -0.92
CA ARG A 876 -36.48 -13.96 -2.14
C ARG A 876 -36.89 -12.77 -2.99
N LEU A 877 -36.53 -12.80 -4.27
CA LEU A 877 -37.03 -11.90 -5.31
C LEU A 877 -38.10 -12.65 -6.11
N ILE A 878 -39.32 -12.12 -6.12
CA ILE A 878 -40.46 -12.64 -6.89
C ILE A 878 -40.74 -11.64 -8.01
N HIS A 879 -40.70 -12.11 -9.25
CA HIS A 879 -40.77 -11.28 -10.46
C HIS A 879 -41.79 -11.83 -11.48
N VAL A 880 -42.87 -12.44 -10.97
CA VAL A 880 -43.98 -12.97 -11.80
C VAL A 880 -44.70 -11.86 -12.57
N LEU A 881 -44.85 -10.70 -11.94
CA LEU A 881 -45.36 -9.48 -12.56
C LEU A 881 -44.17 -8.54 -12.79
N PRO A 882 -43.69 -8.35 -14.04
CA PRO A 882 -42.41 -7.67 -14.28
C PRO A 882 -42.34 -6.22 -13.80
N ASP A 883 -43.47 -5.51 -13.78
CA ASP A 883 -43.60 -4.12 -13.33
C ASP A 883 -43.98 -3.98 -11.84
N LEU A 884 -44.07 -5.09 -11.12
CA LEU A 884 -44.39 -5.15 -9.69
C LEU A 884 -43.60 -6.29 -9.02
N PRO A 885 -42.27 -6.18 -8.91
CA PRO A 885 -41.47 -7.18 -8.20
C PRO A 885 -41.84 -7.15 -6.71
N ILE A 886 -41.70 -8.30 -6.06
CA ILE A 886 -41.91 -8.44 -4.61
C ILE A 886 -40.64 -8.99 -3.99
N ILE A 887 -40.16 -8.34 -2.94
CA ILE A 887 -38.94 -8.71 -2.22
C ILE A 887 -39.32 -9.15 -0.82
N ALA A 888 -39.04 -10.40 -0.47
CA ALA A 888 -39.28 -10.94 0.86
C ALA A 888 -37.96 -11.23 1.57
N ILE A 889 -37.80 -10.74 2.81
CA ILE A 889 -36.62 -10.94 3.66
C ILE A 889 -37.10 -11.52 4.99
N HIS A 890 -36.58 -12.70 5.34
CA HIS A 890 -36.87 -13.36 6.62
C HIS A 890 -35.57 -13.55 7.40
N ASP A 891 -35.53 -13.00 8.60
CA ASP A 891 -34.42 -13.09 9.54
C ASP A 891 -34.84 -13.94 10.74
N GLN A 892 -34.07 -14.98 11.04
CA GLN A 892 -34.33 -15.91 12.14
C GLN A 892 -33.10 -16.09 13.02
N PHE A 893 -33.33 -16.34 14.30
CA PHE A 893 -32.26 -16.42 15.29
C PHE A 893 -32.35 -17.72 16.08
N THR A 894 -31.18 -18.31 16.37
CA THR A 894 -31.03 -19.47 17.25
C THR A 894 -29.82 -19.27 18.17
N GLY A 895 -29.70 -20.07 19.23
CA GLY A 895 -28.68 -19.92 20.26
C GLY A 895 -29.22 -19.34 21.57
N GLN A 896 -28.35 -19.17 22.57
CA GLN A 896 -28.74 -18.68 23.90
C GLN A 896 -29.27 -17.25 23.88
N GLN A 897 -28.82 -16.43 22.92
CA GLN A 897 -29.26 -15.05 22.74
C GLN A 897 -30.28 -14.91 21.59
N ALA A 898 -30.98 -15.99 21.21
CA ALA A 898 -31.99 -15.94 20.15
C ALA A 898 -33.11 -14.94 20.47
N ASP A 899 -33.57 -14.91 21.71
CA ASP A 899 -34.67 -14.06 22.20
C ASP A 899 -34.19 -12.70 22.75
N SER A 900 -32.91 -12.35 22.55
CA SER A 900 -32.40 -11.03 22.93
C SER A 900 -32.85 -9.97 21.92
N SER A 901 -32.94 -8.72 22.38
CA SER A 901 -33.25 -7.59 21.51
C SER A 901 -32.25 -7.43 20.36
N LYS A 902 -32.78 -7.14 19.18
CA LYS A 902 -32.08 -6.97 17.90
C LYS A 902 -32.62 -5.75 17.18
N ILE A 903 -31.79 -5.21 16.30
CA ILE A 903 -32.09 -4.01 15.51
C ILE A 903 -31.93 -4.37 14.04
N LEU A 904 -33.03 -4.33 13.29
CA LEU A 904 -33.05 -4.41 11.84
C LEU A 904 -32.92 -3.01 11.26
N THR A 905 -31.93 -2.79 10.42
CA THR A 905 -31.67 -1.51 9.74
C THR A 905 -31.90 -1.64 8.24
N PHE A 906 -32.45 -0.58 7.63
CA PHE A 906 -32.45 -0.37 6.18
C PHE A 906 -32.07 1.07 5.83
N ASN A 907 -31.09 1.23 4.95
CA ASN A 907 -30.83 2.50 4.26
C ASN A 907 -31.70 2.55 3.00
N LEU A 908 -32.52 3.59 2.86
CA LEU A 908 -33.56 3.67 1.85
C LEU A 908 -33.40 4.94 1.03
N MET A 909 -33.35 4.82 -0.30
CA MET A 909 -33.29 5.93 -1.27
C MET A 909 -34.64 6.65 -1.39
N ALA A 910 -35.08 7.18 -0.26
CA ALA A 910 -36.36 7.86 -0.07
C ALA A 910 -36.15 9.34 0.26
N THR A 911 -37.24 10.11 0.18
CA THR A 911 -37.30 11.54 0.50
C THR A 911 -38.65 11.89 1.10
N GLY A 912 -38.68 12.99 1.86
CA GLY A 912 -39.89 13.55 2.41
C GLY A 912 -40.52 12.71 3.53
N PRO A 913 -41.82 12.88 3.79
CA PRO A 913 -42.49 12.20 4.89
C PRO A 913 -42.76 10.71 4.61
N VAL A 914 -42.65 9.88 5.64
CA VAL A 914 -42.93 8.44 5.63
C VAL A 914 -44.29 8.16 6.24
N VAL A 915 -45.14 7.41 5.54
CA VAL A 915 -46.45 6.98 6.06
C VAL A 915 -46.25 5.81 6.99
N THR A 916 -46.70 5.90 8.25
CA THR A 916 -46.60 4.81 9.24
C THR A 916 -47.97 4.41 9.78
N PRO A 917 -48.10 3.29 10.51
CA PRO A 917 -49.38 2.87 11.12
C PRO A 917 -49.95 3.92 12.09
N THR A 918 -49.09 4.74 12.70
CA THR A 918 -49.45 5.76 13.68
C THR A 918 -49.53 7.17 13.09
N GLY A 919 -49.47 7.31 11.77
CA GLY A 919 -49.47 8.60 11.06
C GLY A 919 -48.17 8.88 10.30
N THR A 920 -48.04 10.06 9.73
CA THR A 920 -46.87 10.44 8.93
C THR A 920 -45.72 10.92 9.83
N VAL A 921 -44.49 10.50 9.51
CA VAL A 921 -43.25 10.94 10.19
C VAL A 921 -42.32 11.59 9.17
N THR A 922 -41.75 12.74 9.51
CA THR A 922 -40.69 13.38 8.70
C THR A 922 -39.34 13.13 9.38
N PRO A 923 -38.41 12.40 8.74
CA PRO A 923 -37.08 12.15 9.30
C PRO A 923 -36.27 13.46 9.42
N PRO A 924 -35.53 13.69 10.52
CA PRO A 924 -34.64 14.85 10.62
C PRO A 924 -33.48 14.75 9.62
N GLU A 925 -33.42 15.64 8.64
CA GLU A 925 -32.36 15.59 7.63
C GLU A 925 -31.01 16.04 8.18
N ARG A 926 -29.96 15.29 7.86
CA ARG A 926 -28.56 15.57 8.24
C ARG A 926 -27.66 15.41 7.02
N THR A 927 -26.58 16.19 6.95
CA THR A 927 -25.60 16.10 5.86
C THR A 927 -24.18 16.19 6.37
N HIS A 928 -23.35 15.23 5.97
CA HIS A 928 -21.92 15.24 6.20
C HIS A 928 -21.20 16.02 5.09
N ALA A 929 -20.59 17.15 5.46
CA ALA A 929 -19.86 18.00 4.51
C ALA A 929 -18.66 17.30 3.87
N ARG A 930 -18.26 17.80 2.68
CA ARG A 930 -17.14 17.27 1.90
C ARG A 930 -15.76 17.65 2.45
N GLU A 931 -15.66 18.76 3.18
CA GLU A 931 -14.35 19.34 3.55
C GLU A 931 -13.52 18.39 4.44
N THR A 932 -12.23 18.35 4.15
CA THR A 932 -11.23 17.33 4.51
C THR A 932 -10.95 17.18 6.01
N HIS A 933 -10.85 15.93 6.50
CA HIS A 933 -9.92 15.33 7.50
C HIS A 933 -9.52 16.11 8.76
N SER A 934 -10.04 17.31 9.00
CA SER A 934 -9.54 18.24 10.02
C SER A 934 -10.53 18.22 11.18
N PRO A 935 -10.15 17.65 12.34
CA PRO A 935 -10.96 17.75 13.53
C PRO A 935 -11.28 19.22 13.84
N GLY A 936 -12.55 19.55 14.06
CA GLY A 936 -12.97 20.87 14.57
C GLY A 936 -13.55 21.88 13.56
N LYS A 937 -13.79 21.52 12.28
CA LYS A 937 -14.62 22.36 11.39
C LYS A 937 -16.11 22.05 11.58
N SER A 938 -16.94 23.09 11.64
CA SER A 938 -18.41 22.97 11.66
C SER A 938 -18.94 22.49 10.29
N GLY A 939 -19.84 21.50 10.29
CA GLY A 939 -20.48 20.97 9.07
C GLY A 939 -20.52 19.43 8.91
N HIS A 940 -19.99 18.68 9.88
CA HIS A 940 -20.04 17.22 9.88
C HIS A 940 -21.20 16.71 10.73
N GLU A 941 -22.39 16.64 10.16
CA GLU A 941 -23.53 16.04 10.87
C GLU A 941 -23.47 14.51 10.81
N LEU A 942 -23.76 13.88 11.94
CA LEU A 942 -23.91 12.43 12.05
C LEU A 942 -25.34 12.00 11.67
N PRO A 943 -25.54 10.72 11.30
CA PRO A 943 -26.87 10.19 11.01
C PRO A 943 -27.87 10.45 12.13
N SER A 944 -29.07 10.88 11.76
CA SER A 944 -30.09 11.18 12.76
C SER A 944 -30.86 9.95 13.27
N ALA A 945 -31.47 10.09 14.44
CA ALA A 945 -32.57 9.26 14.89
C ALA A 945 -33.90 10.04 14.86
N GLY A 946 -34.96 9.36 14.45
CA GLY A 946 -36.31 9.92 14.43
C GLY A 946 -37.05 9.65 15.73
N ARG A 947 -38.28 10.18 15.82
CA ARG A 947 -39.19 9.80 16.91
C ARG A 947 -39.48 8.30 16.86
N VAL A 948 -39.41 7.65 18.02
CA VAL A 948 -39.81 6.24 18.18
C VAL A 948 -41.33 6.10 18.03
N LEU A 949 -41.72 5.12 17.22
CA LEU A 949 -43.10 4.69 16.99
C LEU A 949 -43.27 3.21 17.37
N GLU A 950 -44.46 2.85 17.84
CA GLU A 950 -44.84 1.46 18.09
C GLU A 950 -45.45 0.84 16.84
N LEU A 951 -45.01 -0.38 16.53
CA LEU A 951 -45.59 -1.23 15.50
C LEU A 951 -46.43 -2.31 16.20
N PRO A 952 -47.77 -2.27 16.10
CA PRO A 952 -48.63 -3.28 16.71
C PRO A 952 -48.37 -4.67 16.12
N VAL A 953 -48.84 -5.71 16.82
CA VAL A 953 -48.82 -7.09 16.33
C VAL A 953 -49.58 -7.18 15.00
N GLY A 954 -49.01 -7.88 14.01
CA GLY A 954 -49.61 -8.08 12.69
C GLY A 954 -48.75 -7.51 11.57
N VAL A 955 -49.40 -7.03 10.50
CA VAL A 955 -48.71 -6.46 9.32
C VAL A 955 -48.72 -4.94 9.41
N ASN A 956 -47.54 -4.35 9.49
CA ASN A 956 -47.36 -2.92 9.61
C ASN A 956 -46.85 -2.33 8.31
N ARG A 957 -47.58 -1.37 7.73
CA ARG A 957 -47.19 -0.68 6.49
C ARG A 957 -46.37 0.56 6.77
N LEU A 958 -45.21 0.66 6.12
CA LEU A 958 -44.37 1.85 6.04
C LEU A 958 -44.28 2.29 4.57
N GLY A 959 -44.91 3.41 4.23
CA GLY A 959 -44.96 3.92 2.85
C GLY A 959 -43.90 4.98 2.60
N PHE A 960 -43.05 4.76 1.58
CA PHE A 960 -41.94 5.63 1.24
C PHE A 960 -42.12 6.24 -0.15
N THR A 961 -41.82 7.54 -0.25
CA THR A 961 -41.65 8.23 -1.53
C THR A 961 -40.18 8.10 -1.92
N GLY A 962 -39.87 7.44 -3.04
CA GLY A 962 -38.48 7.32 -3.48
C GLY A 962 -37.95 8.63 -4.05
N GLN A 963 -36.64 8.74 -4.20
CA GLN A 963 -36.03 9.94 -4.79
C GLN A 963 -36.39 10.13 -6.27
N ALA A 964 -36.29 11.38 -6.72
CA ALA A 964 -36.59 11.76 -8.09
C ALA A 964 -35.34 11.68 -8.98
N TRP A 965 -35.41 10.89 -10.05
CA TRP A 965 -34.31 10.67 -10.99
C TRP A 965 -34.73 10.99 -12.41
N ARG A 966 -34.11 12.03 -13.01
CA ARG A 966 -34.45 12.49 -14.38
C ARG A 966 -34.21 11.42 -15.45
N SER A 967 -33.18 10.60 -15.26
CA SER A 967 -32.81 9.54 -16.20
C SER A 967 -33.73 8.31 -16.09
N HIS A 968 -34.62 8.24 -15.09
CA HIS A 968 -35.56 7.13 -14.95
C HIS A 968 -36.87 7.43 -15.72
N PRO A 969 -37.46 6.46 -16.46
CA PRO A 969 -38.63 6.71 -17.31
C PRO A 969 -39.86 7.31 -16.61
N THR A 970 -40.04 7.03 -15.32
CA THR A 970 -41.13 7.57 -14.49
C THR A 970 -40.65 8.53 -13.41
N GLY A 971 -39.42 9.04 -13.50
CA GLY A 971 -38.84 9.91 -12.48
C GLY A 971 -38.43 9.20 -11.19
N GLY A 972 -38.53 7.88 -11.10
CA GLY A 972 -38.06 7.04 -9.98
C GLY A 972 -39.02 5.90 -9.65
N ILE A 973 -38.93 5.40 -8.42
CA ILE A 973 -39.85 4.42 -7.83
C ILE A 973 -40.41 4.95 -6.51
N ASP A 974 -41.59 4.48 -6.11
CA ASP A 974 -42.07 4.56 -4.72
C ASP A 974 -42.30 3.13 -4.22
N PHE A 975 -42.38 2.93 -2.92
CA PHE A 975 -42.49 1.59 -2.37
C PHE A 975 -43.15 1.56 -0.99
N ASP A 976 -43.83 0.44 -0.72
CA ASP A 976 -44.29 0.07 0.61
C ASP A 976 -43.35 -0.99 1.17
N LEU A 977 -42.91 -0.79 2.41
CA LEU A 977 -42.22 -1.78 3.22
C LEU A 977 -43.18 -2.25 4.31
N TYR A 978 -43.46 -3.54 4.34
CA TYR A 978 -44.29 -4.17 5.34
C TYR A 978 -43.44 -4.97 6.32
N VAL A 979 -43.71 -4.79 7.61
CA VAL A 979 -43.08 -5.55 8.69
C VAL A 979 -44.15 -6.39 9.36
N ALA A 980 -43.98 -7.71 9.33
CA ALA A 980 -44.85 -8.65 10.04
C ALA A 980 -44.25 -8.97 11.41
N THR A 981 -45.00 -8.68 12.47
CA THR A 981 -44.54 -8.81 13.85
C THR A 981 -45.46 -9.74 14.65
N ASP A 982 -44.87 -10.57 15.50
CA ASP A 982 -45.58 -11.47 16.43
C ASP A 982 -45.77 -10.85 17.83
N SER A 983 -45.07 -9.75 18.09
CA SER A 983 -45.14 -8.94 19.30
C SER A 983 -45.13 -7.46 18.94
N VAL A 984 -45.44 -6.58 19.90
CA VAL A 984 -45.27 -5.14 19.71
C VAL A 984 -43.78 -4.84 19.57
N THR A 985 -43.39 -4.25 18.45
CA THR A 985 -42.00 -3.82 18.18
C THR A 985 -41.93 -2.31 18.11
N LYS A 986 -40.71 -1.75 18.20
CA LYS A 986 -40.50 -0.30 18.07
C LYS A 986 -39.72 0.00 16.81
N ALA A 987 -39.96 1.16 16.21
CA ALA A 987 -39.21 1.61 15.06
C ALA A 987 -38.96 3.12 15.12
N HIS A 988 -38.00 3.60 14.33
CA HIS A 988 -37.89 5.01 14.02
C HIS A 988 -37.32 5.18 12.60
N VAL A 989 -37.46 6.38 12.04
CA VAL A 989 -36.88 6.73 10.74
C VAL A 989 -36.00 7.96 10.90
N GLY A 990 -34.70 7.76 10.72
CA GLY A 990 -33.69 8.82 10.63
C GLY A 990 -33.35 9.18 9.17
N ASN A 991 -32.37 10.05 8.99
CA ASN A 991 -31.85 10.42 7.69
C ASN A 991 -30.38 10.80 7.78
N TRP A 992 -29.66 10.57 6.68
CA TRP A 992 -28.31 11.06 6.52
C TRP A 992 -27.97 11.24 5.05
N ALA A 993 -27.00 12.10 4.78
CA ALA A 993 -26.42 12.29 3.46
C ALA A 993 -24.92 12.56 3.54
N HIS A 994 -24.19 12.25 2.49
CA HIS A 994 -22.79 12.67 2.32
C HIS A 994 -22.56 13.32 0.96
N LEU A 995 -21.50 14.14 0.89
CA LEU A 995 -21.14 14.94 -0.29
C LEU A 995 -19.87 14.44 -1.01
N TRP A 996 -19.35 13.27 -0.63
CA TRP A 996 -18.15 12.68 -1.21
C TRP A 996 -18.47 11.55 -2.20
N HIS A 997 -17.77 11.51 -3.34
CA HIS A 997 -17.73 10.41 -4.33
C HIS A 997 -16.47 10.60 -5.22
N PRO A 998 -15.95 9.60 -5.95
CA PRO A 998 -14.99 9.79 -7.05
C PRO A 998 -15.33 10.93 -8.02
N SER A 999 -14.32 11.68 -8.47
CA SER A 999 -14.50 12.94 -9.23
C SER A 999 -15.24 12.78 -10.56
N THR A 1000 -14.97 11.70 -11.30
CA THR A 1000 -15.64 11.37 -12.57
C THR A 1000 -17.13 11.12 -12.36
N GLU A 1001 -17.48 10.28 -11.40
CA GLU A 1001 -18.85 9.96 -11.01
C GLU A 1001 -19.59 11.19 -10.47
N GLN A 1002 -18.93 12.04 -9.67
CA GLN A 1002 -19.54 13.31 -9.26
C GLN A 1002 -19.94 14.18 -10.46
N ALA A 1003 -19.09 14.26 -11.49
CA ALA A 1003 -19.38 15.03 -12.69
C ALA A 1003 -20.57 14.43 -13.46
N GLN A 1004 -20.63 13.09 -13.55
CA GLN A 1004 -21.76 12.38 -14.17
C GLN A 1004 -23.06 12.58 -13.38
N PHE A 1005 -23.00 12.57 -12.05
CA PHE A 1005 -24.16 12.82 -11.19
C PHE A 1005 -24.72 14.22 -11.39
N ARG A 1006 -23.85 15.24 -11.32
CA ARG A 1006 -24.25 16.64 -11.53
C ARG A 1006 -24.86 16.86 -12.90
N ALA A 1007 -24.27 16.28 -13.94
CA ALA A 1007 -24.78 16.36 -15.30
C ALA A 1007 -26.15 15.68 -15.45
N ALA A 1008 -26.34 14.50 -14.84
CA ALA A 1008 -27.59 13.74 -14.96
C ALA A 1008 -28.76 14.35 -14.17
N ASN A 1009 -28.47 15.05 -13.06
CA ASN A 1009 -29.49 15.56 -12.14
C ASN A 1009 -29.62 17.09 -12.17
N GLU A 1010 -28.78 17.79 -12.94
CA GLU A 1010 -28.69 19.26 -12.99
C GLU A 1010 -28.47 19.89 -11.61
N THR A 1011 -27.51 19.34 -10.86
CA THR A 1011 -27.16 19.82 -9.51
C THR A 1011 -25.78 20.45 -9.46
N GLU A 1012 -25.56 21.36 -8.51
CA GLU A 1012 -24.26 21.99 -8.28
C GLU A 1012 -23.25 21.06 -7.59
N ARG A 1013 -23.74 20.08 -6.81
CA ARG A 1013 -22.92 19.15 -6.05
C ARG A 1013 -23.46 17.73 -6.11
N PHE A 1014 -22.58 16.77 -5.80
CA PHE A 1014 -22.99 15.41 -5.48
C PHE A 1014 -23.59 15.37 -4.07
N GLU A 1015 -24.69 14.64 -3.90
CA GLU A 1015 -25.30 14.35 -2.61
C GLU A 1015 -25.99 12.98 -2.69
N GLU A 1016 -25.54 12.04 -1.86
CA GLU A 1016 -26.24 10.77 -1.67
C GLU A 1016 -26.95 10.83 -0.31
N ARG A 1017 -28.28 10.94 -0.35
CA ARG A 1017 -29.16 11.03 0.82
C ARG A 1017 -29.94 9.73 0.96
N GLN A 1018 -30.11 9.22 2.18
CA GLN A 1018 -30.98 8.06 2.44
C GLN A 1018 -31.76 8.26 3.74
N HIS A 1019 -33.00 7.78 3.79
CA HIS A 1019 -33.69 7.55 5.05
C HIS A 1019 -33.13 6.27 5.70
N ILE A 1020 -33.05 6.26 7.04
CA ILE A 1020 -32.52 5.13 7.81
C ILE A 1020 -33.65 4.60 8.68
N LEU A 1021 -34.24 3.48 8.27
CA LEU A 1021 -35.25 2.79 9.06
C LEU A 1021 -34.56 1.85 10.05
N ARG A 1022 -34.91 1.96 11.34
CA ARG A 1022 -34.50 1.00 12.37
C ARG A 1022 -35.70 0.41 13.05
N ILE A 1023 -35.69 -0.91 13.26
CA ILE A 1023 -36.75 -1.66 13.94
C ILE A 1023 -36.11 -2.49 15.06
N ARG A 1024 -36.55 -2.28 16.29
CA ARG A 1024 -36.12 -3.03 17.47
C ARG A 1024 -37.15 -4.10 17.85
N GLY A 1025 -36.70 -5.34 17.99
CA GLY A 1025 -37.52 -6.47 18.41
C GLY A 1025 -36.69 -7.65 18.95
N ASP A 1026 -37.34 -8.52 19.72
CA ASP A 1026 -36.69 -9.63 20.45
C ASP A 1026 -36.76 -10.98 19.69
N GLY A 1027 -37.26 -10.98 18.44
CA GLY A 1027 -37.54 -12.21 17.69
C GLY A 1027 -37.18 -12.13 16.20
N ALA A 1028 -37.79 -13.02 15.41
CA ALA A 1028 -37.61 -13.04 13.96
C ALA A 1028 -38.18 -11.76 13.30
N PHE A 1029 -37.55 -11.31 12.22
CA PHE A 1029 -38.08 -10.26 11.38
C PHE A 1029 -38.60 -10.86 10.06
N THR A 1030 -39.80 -10.45 9.66
CA THR A 1030 -40.33 -10.74 8.32
C THR A 1030 -40.65 -9.42 7.64
N THR A 1031 -39.89 -9.11 6.60
CA THR A 1031 -39.99 -7.87 5.83
C THR A 1031 -40.42 -8.18 4.40
N LEU A 1032 -41.37 -7.40 3.89
CA LEU A 1032 -41.81 -7.46 2.50
C LEU A 1032 -41.70 -6.06 1.89
N ILE A 1033 -40.99 -5.92 0.77
CA ILE A 1033 -40.87 -4.66 0.04
C ILE A 1033 -41.56 -4.82 -1.31
N VAL A 1034 -42.48 -3.91 -1.61
CA VAL A 1034 -43.24 -3.89 -2.86
C VAL A 1034 -43.04 -2.53 -3.55
N PRO A 1035 -42.06 -2.41 -4.46
CA PRO A 1035 -41.85 -1.20 -5.22
C PRO A 1035 -42.71 -1.14 -6.49
N TRP A 1036 -43.02 0.09 -6.92
CA TRP A 1036 -43.73 0.39 -8.15
C TRP A 1036 -43.19 1.68 -8.77
N ARG A 1037 -43.58 1.96 -10.02
CA ARG A 1037 -43.16 3.19 -10.71
C ARG A 1037 -43.67 4.43 -9.98
N LYS A 1038 -42.82 5.41 -9.74
CA LYS A 1038 -43.14 6.61 -8.95
C LYS A 1038 -44.50 7.22 -9.33
N GLY A 1039 -45.34 7.49 -8.34
CA GLY A 1039 -46.70 8.01 -8.50
C GLY A 1039 -47.77 7.00 -8.94
N HIS A 1040 -47.42 5.73 -9.17
CA HIS A 1040 -48.34 4.72 -9.73
C HIS A 1040 -48.54 3.52 -8.79
N ARG A 1041 -48.91 3.79 -7.53
CA ARG A 1041 -49.20 2.70 -6.58
C ARG A 1041 -50.34 1.84 -7.14
N PRO A 1042 -50.20 0.51 -7.25
CA PRO A 1042 -51.26 -0.30 -7.83
C PRO A 1042 -52.56 -0.19 -7.03
N ASP A 1043 -53.65 0.14 -7.72
CA ASP A 1043 -54.97 0.27 -7.12
C ASP A 1043 -55.40 -1.05 -6.47
N GLY A 1044 -56.03 -0.98 -5.30
CA GLY A 1044 -56.47 -2.19 -4.57
C GLY A 1044 -55.34 -3.07 -4.04
N MET A 1045 -54.08 -2.65 -4.11
CA MET A 1045 -52.98 -3.41 -3.51
C MET A 1045 -53.07 -3.41 -1.99
N ASN A 1046 -53.17 -4.62 -1.43
CA ASN A 1046 -53.29 -4.86 0.00
C ASN A 1046 -52.34 -5.98 0.44
N VAL A 1047 -51.83 -5.89 1.66
CA VAL A 1047 -50.99 -6.94 2.26
C VAL A 1047 -51.57 -7.34 3.60
N THR A 1048 -51.91 -8.61 3.73
CA THR A 1048 -52.45 -9.21 4.96
C THR A 1048 -51.61 -10.41 5.37
N ARG A 1049 -51.93 -11.00 6.52
CA ARG A 1049 -51.25 -12.17 7.05
C ARG A 1049 -52.25 -13.29 7.33
N GLU A 1050 -51.97 -14.46 6.79
CA GLU A 1050 -52.72 -15.70 7.04
C GLU A 1050 -51.80 -16.73 7.69
N GLY A 1051 -51.90 -16.85 9.02
CA GLY A 1051 -50.96 -17.66 9.80
C GLY A 1051 -49.53 -17.13 9.67
N ARG A 1052 -48.63 -17.93 9.09
CA ARG A 1052 -47.22 -17.54 8.82
C ARG A 1052 -47.01 -16.97 7.42
N ALA A 1053 -48.03 -17.01 6.55
CA ALA A 1053 -47.92 -16.51 5.19
C ALA A 1053 -48.31 -15.03 5.10
N LEU A 1054 -47.60 -14.28 4.26
CA LEU A 1054 -48.03 -12.96 3.81
C LEU A 1054 -48.81 -13.08 2.50
N ILE A 1055 -49.96 -12.43 2.44
CA ILE A 1055 -50.82 -12.40 1.26
C ILE A 1055 -50.73 -11.02 0.63
N VAL A 1056 -50.27 -10.95 -0.62
CA VAL A 1056 -50.24 -9.71 -1.42
C VAL A 1056 -51.35 -9.80 -2.46
N GLU A 1057 -52.40 -9.03 -2.25
CA GLU A 1057 -53.52 -8.94 -3.18
C GLU A 1057 -53.27 -7.81 -4.17
N THR A 1058 -53.47 -8.08 -5.46
CA THR A 1058 -53.36 -7.10 -6.54
C THR A 1058 -54.53 -7.29 -7.51
N PRO A 1059 -54.85 -6.30 -8.36
CA PRO A 1059 -55.86 -6.47 -9.42
C PRO A 1059 -55.55 -7.59 -10.41
N ARG A 1060 -54.29 -8.06 -10.46
CA ARG A 1060 -53.83 -9.09 -11.39
C ARG A 1060 -53.77 -10.48 -10.76
N GLY A 1061 -53.84 -10.60 -9.44
CA GLY A 1061 -53.74 -11.88 -8.74
C GLY A 1061 -53.27 -11.73 -7.31
N THR A 1062 -53.19 -12.86 -6.63
CA THR A 1062 -52.81 -12.98 -5.23
C THR A 1062 -51.50 -13.73 -5.11
N PHE A 1063 -50.55 -13.19 -4.35
CA PHE A 1063 -49.33 -13.88 -3.94
C PHE A 1063 -49.49 -14.37 -2.52
N ARG A 1064 -49.22 -15.66 -2.28
CA ARG A 1064 -49.05 -16.24 -0.94
C ARG A 1064 -47.57 -16.50 -0.73
N ILE A 1065 -46.96 -15.82 0.23
CA ILE A 1065 -45.51 -15.85 0.49
C ILE A 1065 -45.26 -16.48 1.85
N GLU A 1066 -44.56 -17.60 1.85
CA GLU A 1066 -44.09 -18.28 3.05
C GLU A 1066 -42.56 -18.16 3.16
N LYS A 1067 -41.99 -18.61 4.28
CA LYS A 1067 -40.56 -18.41 4.61
C LYS A 1067 -39.60 -18.82 3.48
N ASP A 1068 -39.86 -19.97 2.87
CA ASP A 1068 -38.97 -20.58 1.87
C ASP A 1068 -39.69 -20.82 0.52
N SER A 1069 -40.95 -20.39 0.35
CA SER A 1069 -41.75 -20.66 -0.85
C SER A 1069 -42.73 -19.52 -1.17
N PHE A 1070 -43.28 -19.51 -2.39
CA PHE A 1070 -44.40 -18.65 -2.73
C PHE A 1070 -45.34 -19.32 -3.75
N GLU A 1071 -46.59 -18.88 -3.77
CA GLU A 1071 -47.60 -19.24 -4.76
C GLU A 1071 -48.17 -17.95 -5.37
N TYR A 1072 -48.42 -17.95 -6.68
CA TYR A 1072 -49.13 -16.88 -7.37
C TYR A 1072 -50.37 -17.43 -8.06
N LYS A 1073 -51.53 -16.87 -7.72
CA LYS A 1073 -52.81 -17.18 -8.34
C LYS A 1073 -53.30 -15.98 -9.13
N ALA A 1074 -53.27 -16.08 -10.46
CA ALA A 1074 -53.80 -15.05 -11.34
C ALA A 1074 -55.33 -14.91 -11.16
N VAL A 1075 -55.85 -13.69 -11.31
CA VAL A 1075 -57.30 -13.50 -11.44
C VAL A 1075 -57.75 -14.12 -12.76
N GLN A 1076 -58.59 -15.15 -12.71
CA GLN A 1076 -59.26 -15.66 -13.91
C GLN A 1076 -60.18 -14.56 -14.43
N ARG A 1077 -59.83 -13.95 -15.57
CA ARG A 1077 -60.79 -13.14 -16.32
C ARG A 1077 -61.81 -14.10 -16.94
N PRO A 1078 -63.12 -13.81 -16.87
CA PRO A 1078 -64.13 -14.62 -17.54
C PRO A 1078 -63.91 -14.70 -19.05
#